data_AF-F2UV48-F1
#
_entry.id   AF-F2UV48-F1
#
_cell.length_a   1.000
_cell.length_b   1.000
_cell.length_c   1.000
_cell.angle_alpha   90.00
_cell.angle_beta   90.00
_cell.angle_gamma   90.00
#
_symmetry.space_group_name_H-M   'P 1'
#
loop_
_entity.id
_entity.type
_entity.pdbx_description
1 polymer ?
#
loop_
_entity_poly.entity_id
_entity_poly.type
_entity_poly.pdbx_seq_one_letter_code
_entity_poly.pdbx_strand_id
1 'polypeptide(L)'
;MKQEEGGSGAEPGETPPVAVPPVIPLPEDRAAALDELCRSLDGSDERVSRSITRIRLEEGLPWDTDPRVVADALVRAGHLPEVVRTITWDWALWTCGSEDSWPWMAQDLARARDLLKDSTSATRVLCALEHFPAVPQSMVPALTQVAVGRSEVNRELAQKLLADFPEVGDLALEAVMSPVAHVRRAGAAWLAGLTIPDGIARLRAARAQEEDRLARANLLRTLQVYGDDVTDLVTAEALTPPKRRLKRPPAALDWFPFEALPEVRLDDGTPLDPDIARNWVLEAYRLKTPDGAGTIELYLSLLDAEDARELSAFVVECWVAHNREAAKGESLRNKGLLAFAVGMEGGRLAAAARSALSRHATWRAESETVLTAVAANPSAEALQVIVSAEAQHRLPQVRGFASLLTRAVAAERGWSEAELGDRSIPTAGFGSDGLLHLSYGEREFLGRLTPELTIALTDSDGRARKSLPAARKSEDGELVAQTKRRLTFARKEVAAVLKVQRRRLYEAMCIGRSWPASLWRELFADHPLARHLTARLVWMARGQDEGVGTREPEAGGHEPRTWTFRPTEDGQLLGADDAALELPPDAVVTLAHGTLLSEAEVAGWQEHLADYEITPLFDQFSARAPQVGQGQRGINDGAGRRVVARDLRKRAKARGYEPDSNIHWYTTFLKDFPVAGLCSVIDFGGVDVWSEDQVVTTGPLSLVAGQRAMPLEQAPPVLLAECYADYHAIVDPPS
;
A
#
# COMPACT_ATOMS: atom_id res chain seq x y z
N MET A 1 20.46 -75.24 -11.83
CA MET A 1 19.15 -75.13 -11.16
C MET A 1 19.02 -73.72 -10.65
N LYS A 2 17.97 -73.01 -11.07
CA LYS A 2 17.63 -71.63 -10.72
C LYS A 2 17.39 -71.46 -9.22
N GLN A 3 17.78 -70.31 -8.67
CA GLN A 3 16.92 -69.51 -7.79
C GLN A 3 17.37 -68.05 -7.88
N GLU A 4 16.48 -67.22 -8.43
CA GLU A 4 16.62 -65.79 -8.63
C GLU A 4 16.29 -65.04 -7.34
N GLU A 5 17.12 -64.05 -7.02
CA GLU A 5 16.89 -63.03 -6.01
C GLU A 5 15.78 -62.08 -6.46
N GLY A 6 14.76 -61.89 -5.63
CA GLY A 6 13.71 -60.89 -5.81
C GLY A 6 13.77 -59.89 -4.67
N GLY A 7 14.61 -58.87 -4.80
CA GLY A 7 14.54 -57.66 -3.98
C GLY A 7 13.29 -56.85 -4.36
N SER A 8 12.32 -56.78 -3.46
CA SER A 8 11.18 -55.87 -3.57
C SER A 8 11.69 -54.45 -3.41
N GLY A 9 11.69 -53.70 -4.51
CA GLY A 9 11.81 -52.24 -4.49
C GLY A 9 10.58 -51.66 -3.82
N ALA A 10 10.79 -50.89 -2.76
CA ALA A 10 9.78 -50.00 -2.22
C ALA A 10 9.57 -48.84 -3.21
N GLU A 11 8.35 -48.69 -3.72
CA GLU A 11 7.94 -47.48 -4.43
C GLU A 11 8.00 -46.26 -3.49
N PRO A 12 8.46 -45.09 -3.97
CA PRO A 12 8.58 -43.90 -3.14
C PRO A 12 7.19 -43.35 -2.79
N GLY A 13 7.00 -43.06 -1.51
CA GLY A 13 5.74 -42.76 -0.83
C GLY A 13 4.79 -41.77 -1.52
N GLU A 14 3.53 -42.18 -1.61
CA GLU A 14 2.40 -41.29 -1.80
C GLU A 14 2.33 -40.29 -0.63
N THR A 15 2.36 -38.99 -0.94
CA THR A 15 1.98 -37.92 0.00
C THR A 15 0.60 -38.21 0.58
N PRO A 16 0.39 -38.06 1.91
CA PRO A 16 -0.93 -38.24 2.49
C PRO A 16 -1.94 -37.28 1.82
N PRO A 17 -3.19 -37.72 1.61
CA PRO A 17 -4.21 -36.89 0.98
C PRO A 17 -4.46 -35.64 1.81
N VAL A 18 -4.64 -34.50 1.14
CA VAL A 18 -4.97 -33.22 1.78
C VAL A 18 -6.28 -33.40 2.55
N ALA A 19 -6.29 -33.06 3.84
CA ALA A 19 -7.50 -33.15 4.64
C ALA A 19 -8.51 -32.07 4.19
N VAL A 20 -9.63 -32.51 3.64
CA VAL A 20 -10.68 -31.63 3.11
C VAL A 20 -11.85 -31.54 4.11
N PRO A 21 -12.40 -30.35 4.40
CA PRO A 21 -13.54 -30.21 5.31
C PRO A 21 -14.79 -30.93 4.77
N PRO A 22 -15.73 -31.35 5.64
CA PRO A 22 -16.99 -31.93 5.19
C PRO A 22 -17.80 -30.92 4.36
N VAL A 23 -18.59 -31.43 3.42
CA VAL A 23 -19.50 -30.61 2.60
C VAL A 23 -20.62 -30.07 3.48
N ILE A 24 -20.87 -28.76 3.43
CA ILE A 24 -22.03 -28.16 4.09
C ILE A 24 -23.22 -28.28 3.13
N PRO A 25 -24.35 -28.90 3.54
CA PRO A 25 -25.51 -29.05 2.67
C PRO A 25 -26.17 -27.69 2.42
N LEU A 26 -26.67 -27.50 1.18
CA LEU A 26 -27.50 -26.34 0.84
C LEU A 26 -28.87 -26.42 1.55
N PRO A 27 -29.50 -25.28 1.88
CA PRO A 27 -30.91 -25.22 2.24
C PRO A 27 -31.80 -25.95 1.23
N GLU A 28 -32.87 -26.62 1.70
CA GLU A 28 -33.69 -27.54 0.88
C GLU A 28 -34.26 -26.89 -0.39
N ASP A 29 -34.68 -25.63 -0.31
CA ASP A 29 -35.18 -24.83 -1.43
C ASP A 29 -34.11 -24.62 -2.51
N ARG A 30 -32.88 -24.31 -2.10
CA ARG A 30 -31.74 -24.14 -3.00
C ARG A 30 -31.26 -25.46 -3.58
N ALA A 31 -31.26 -26.53 -2.79
CA ALA A 31 -30.90 -27.86 -3.25
C ALA A 31 -31.87 -28.37 -4.33
N ALA A 32 -33.18 -28.13 -4.15
CA ALA A 32 -34.20 -28.50 -5.14
C ALA A 32 -34.04 -27.71 -6.46
N ALA A 33 -33.77 -26.41 -6.37
CA ALA A 33 -33.50 -25.56 -7.53
C ALA A 33 -32.24 -26.00 -8.30
N LEU A 34 -31.16 -26.34 -7.57
CA LEU A 34 -29.93 -26.88 -8.17
C LEU A 34 -30.19 -28.20 -8.91
N ASP A 35 -30.94 -29.13 -8.32
CA ASP A 35 -31.24 -30.41 -8.97
C ASP A 35 -32.09 -30.22 -10.24
N GLU A 36 -33.02 -29.27 -10.25
CA GLU A 36 -33.80 -28.92 -11.44
C GLU A 36 -32.93 -28.30 -12.54
N LEU A 37 -32.05 -27.38 -12.16
CA LEU A 37 -31.09 -26.77 -13.06
C LEU A 37 -30.17 -27.82 -13.69
N CYS A 38 -29.57 -28.71 -12.89
CA CYS A 38 -28.70 -29.78 -13.37
C CYS A 38 -29.41 -30.75 -14.32
N ARG A 39 -30.70 -31.04 -14.11
CA ARG A 39 -31.53 -31.85 -15.03
C ARG A 39 -31.83 -31.13 -16.35
N SER A 40 -31.84 -29.79 -16.36
CA SER A 40 -32.10 -28.98 -17.56
C SER A 40 -30.87 -28.78 -18.47
N LEU A 41 -29.68 -29.16 -17.99
CA LEU A 41 -28.45 -29.09 -18.77
C LEU A 41 -28.40 -30.22 -19.81
N ASP A 42 -28.07 -29.88 -21.06
CA ASP A 42 -27.85 -30.89 -22.10
C ASP A 42 -26.46 -31.51 -21.94
N GLY A 43 -26.41 -32.77 -21.51
CA GLY A 43 -25.18 -33.53 -21.29
C GLY A 43 -24.68 -34.30 -22.51
N SER A 44 -25.33 -34.14 -23.68
CA SER A 44 -25.05 -34.95 -24.88
C SER A 44 -24.04 -34.34 -25.86
N ASP A 45 -23.62 -33.08 -25.64
CA ASP A 45 -22.77 -32.35 -26.57
C ASP A 45 -21.52 -31.77 -25.88
N GLU A 46 -20.36 -32.44 -26.04
CA GLU A 46 -19.06 -31.96 -25.52
C GLU A 46 -18.66 -30.57 -26.05
N ARG A 47 -19.29 -30.08 -27.13
CA ARG A 47 -18.91 -28.84 -27.82
C ARG A 47 -19.90 -27.69 -27.67
N VAL A 48 -21.14 -27.91 -27.22
CA VAL A 48 -22.13 -26.82 -27.08
C VAL A 48 -22.02 -26.14 -25.71
N SER A 49 -20.91 -25.39 -25.63
CA SER A 49 -20.68 -24.18 -24.84
C SER A 49 -20.59 -24.32 -23.31
N ARG A 50 -19.35 -24.55 -22.83
CA ARG A 50 -18.92 -24.26 -21.46
C ARG A 50 -19.48 -22.92 -20.96
N SER A 51 -19.54 -21.90 -21.82
CA SER A 51 -20.08 -20.58 -21.47
C SER A 51 -21.60 -20.55 -21.24
N ILE A 52 -22.41 -21.34 -21.95
CA ILE A 52 -23.89 -21.35 -21.76
C ILE A 52 -24.25 -22.10 -20.48
N THR A 53 -23.61 -23.25 -20.25
CA THR A 53 -23.79 -24.02 -19.01
C THR A 53 -23.31 -23.21 -17.81
N ARG A 54 -22.17 -22.50 -17.93
CA ARG A 54 -21.67 -21.59 -16.89
C ARG A 54 -22.63 -20.45 -16.61
N ILE A 55 -23.12 -19.73 -17.64
CA ILE A 55 -24.09 -18.64 -17.46
C ILE A 55 -25.36 -19.13 -16.76
N ARG A 56 -25.88 -20.30 -17.12
CA ARG A 56 -27.07 -20.88 -16.47
C ARG A 56 -26.83 -21.25 -15.01
N LEU A 57 -25.64 -21.78 -14.69
CA LEU A 57 -25.24 -22.04 -13.31
C LEU A 57 -25.05 -20.73 -12.53
N GLU A 58 -24.42 -19.71 -13.13
CA GLU A 58 -24.24 -18.37 -12.54
C GLU A 58 -25.57 -17.65 -12.25
N GLU A 59 -26.57 -17.81 -13.13
CA GLU A 59 -27.91 -17.23 -12.93
C GLU A 59 -28.70 -17.95 -11.83
N GLY A 60 -28.43 -19.24 -11.60
CA GLY A 60 -29.20 -20.08 -10.68
C GLY A 60 -28.54 -20.33 -9.32
N LEU A 61 -27.23 -20.08 -9.18
CA LEU A 61 -26.45 -20.42 -7.99
C LEU A 61 -25.67 -19.21 -7.46
N PRO A 62 -25.65 -19.01 -6.13
CA PRO A 62 -24.69 -18.14 -5.48
C PRO A 62 -23.24 -18.52 -5.80
N TRP A 63 -22.36 -17.51 -5.91
CA TRP A 63 -20.94 -17.69 -6.19
C TRP A 63 -20.16 -18.44 -5.09
N ASP A 64 -20.73 -18.58 -3.90
CA ASP A 64 -20.18 -19.31 -2.74
C ASP A 64 -20.64 -20.78 -2.68
N THR A 65 -21.22 -21.33 -3.76
CA THR A 65 -21.66 -22.73 -3.79
C THR A 65 -20.50 -23.69 -3.99
N ASP A 66 -20.27 -24.58 -3.00
CA ASP A 66 -19.23 -25.61 -3.02
C ASP A 66 -19.32 -26.49 -4.29
N PRO A 67 -18.24 -26.61 -5.09
CA PRO A 67 -18.25 -27.39 -6.33
C PRO A 67 -18.61 -28.88 -6.11
N ARG A 68 -18.36 -29.44 -4.93
CA ARG A 68 -18.71 -30.84 -4.60
C ARG A 68 -20.23 -31.03 -4.57
N VAL A 69 -20.99 -30.03 -4.13
CA VAL A 69 -22.46 -30.07 -4.16
C VAL A 69 -22.98 -30.04 -5.59
N VAL A 70 -22.34 -29.25 -6.46
CA VAL A 70 -22.65 -29.19 -7.89
C VAL A 70 -22.35 -30.53 -8.56
N ALA A 71 -21.20 -31.14 -8.26
CA ALA A 71 -20.84 -32.46 -8.78
C ALA A 71 -21.87 -33.52 -8.38
N ASP A 72 -22.26 -33.57 -7.10
CA ASP A 72 -23.24 -34.53 -6.61
C ASP A 72 -24.61 -34.34 -7.28
N ALA A 73 -25.05 -33.10 -7.50
CA ALA A 73 -26.29 -32.80 -8.21
C ALA A 73 -26.26 -33.23 -9.69
N LEU A 74 -25.14 -33.01 -10.39
CA LEU A 74 -24.95 -33.47 -11.76
C LEU A 74 -24.96 -35.01 -11.87
N VAL A 75 -24.35 -35.71 -10.90
CA VAL A 75 -24.40 -37.17 -10.81
C VAL A 75 -25.84 -37.65 -10.59
N ARG A 76 -26.58 -37.03 -9.66
CA ARG A 76 -28.01 -37.36 -9.43
C ARG A 76 -28.88 -37.10 -10.67
N ALA A 77 -28.54 -36.10 -11.47
CA ALA A 77 -29.22 -35.79 -12.73
C ALA A 77 -28.88 -36.76 -13.88
N GLY A 78 -27.92 -37.69 -13.69
CA GLY A 78 -27.60 -38.75 -14.64
C GLY A 78 -26.55 -38.38 -15.69
N HIS A 79 -25.76 -37.31 -15.47
CA HIS A 79 -24.68 -36.91 -16.37
C HIS A 79 -23.50 -37.90 -16.34
N LEU A 80 -22.80 -38.03 -17.48
CA LEU A 80 -21.60 -38.87 -17.58
C LEU A 80 -20.46 -38.31 -16.71
N PRO A 81 -19.60 -39.16 -16.10
CA PRO A 81 -18.53 -38.71 -15.20
C PRO A 81 -17.59 -37.65 -15.79
N GLU A 82 -17.31 -37.73 -17.09
CA GLU A 82 -16.46 -36.75 -17.79
C GLU A 82 -17.14 -35.38 -17.96
N VAL A 83 -18.46 -35.36 -18.16
CA VAL A 83 -19.29 -34.15 -18.21
C VAL A 83 -19.37 -33.52 -16.82
N VAL A 84 -19.65 -34.32 -15.79
CA VAL A 84 -19.64 -33.87 -14.38
C VAL A 84 -18.31 -33.21 -14.04
N ARG A 85 -17.19 -33.89 -14.33
CA ARG A 85 -15.85 -33.38 -14.07
C ARG A 85 -15.59 -32.07 -14.82
N THR A 86 -15.98 -32.00 -16.09
CA THR A 86 -15.75 -30.79 -16.92
C THR A 86 -16.52 -29.59 -16.41
N ILE A 87 -17.82 -29.75 -16.12
CA ILE A 87 -18.68 -28.66 -15.62
C ILE A 87 -18.21 -28.21 -14.24
N THR A 88 -17.90 -29.15 -13.35
CA THR A 88 -17.49 -28.81 -11.97
C THR A 88 -16.14 -28.10 -11.93
N TRP A 89 -15.18 -28.49 -12.77
CA TRP A 89 -13.91 -27.75 -12.90
C TRP A 89 -14.09 -26.36 -13.49
N ASP A 90 -15.02 -26.19 -14.44
CA ASP A 90 -15.34 -24.86 -14.99
C ASP A 90 -15.96 -23.96 -13.91
N TRP A 91 -16.89 -24.50 -13.12
CA TRP A 91 -17.48 -23.83 -11.95
C TRP A 91 -16.41 -23.43 -10.92
N ALA A 92 -15.57 -24.38 -10.53
CA ALA A 92 -14.52 -24.18 -9.54
C ALA A 92 -13.46 -23.13 -9.96
N LEU A 93 -13.20 -22.99 -11.26
CA LEU A 93 -12.20 -22.04 -11.78
C LEU A 93 -12.75 -20.64 -12.01
N TRP A 94 -13.99 -20.52 -12.50
CA TRP A 94 -14.48 -19.27 -13.08
C TRP A 94 -15.60 -18.61 -12.31
N THR A 95 -16.32 -19.35 -11.48
CA THR A 95 -17.53 -18.86 -10.83
C THR A 95 -17.43 -18.91 -9.31
N CYS A 96 -16.91 -20.01 -8.77
CA CYS A 96 -16.75 -20.23 -7.34
C CYS A 96 -15.65 -19.34 -6.74
N GLY A 97 -15.84 -18.85 -5.50
CA GLY A 97 -14.77 -18.23 -4.71
C GLY A 97 -13.55 -19.16 -4.54
N SER A 98 -12.35 -18.61 -4.41
CA SER A 98 -11.14 -19.43 -4.19
C SER A 98 -11.18 -20.15 -2.85
N GLU A 99 -11.85 -19.56 -1.85
CA GLU A 99 -12.08 -20.15 -0.53
C GLU A 99 -13.02 -21.37 -0.55
N ASP A 100 -13.91 -21.45 -1.54
CA ASP A 100 -14.91 -22.52 -1.65
C ASP A 100 -14.51 -23.58 -2.68
N SER A 101 -13.61 -23.23 -3.61
CA SER A 101 -13.16 -24.13 -4.68
C SER A 101 -11.96 -25.00 -4.30
N TRP A 102 -11.13 -24.58 -3.34
CA TRP A 102 -9.95 -25.34 -2.92
C TRP A 102 -10.25 -26.79 -2.48
N PRO A 103 -11.38 -27.11 -1.78
CA PRO A 103 -11.71 -28.48 -1.38
C PRO A 103 -11.87 -29.42 -2.56
N TRP A 104 -12.43 -28.93 -3.67
CA TRP A 104 -12.57 -29.67 -4.91
C TRP A 104 -11.21 -29.87 -5.59
N MET A 105 -10.40 -28.82 -5.69
CA MET A 105 -9.09 -28.91 -6.32
C MET A 105 -8.14 -29.86 -5.59
N ALA A 106 -8.26 -29.95 -4.27
CA ALA A 106 -7.48 -30.87 -3.44
C ALA A 106 -7.72 -32.36 -3.76
N GLN A 107 -8.87 -32.70 -4.37
CA GLN A 107 -9.21 -34.08 -4.74
C GLN A 107 -8.51 -34.56 -6.02
N ASP A 108 -8.03 -33.65 -6.87
CA ASP A 108 -7.37 -33.96 -8.14
C ASP A 108 -6.21 -33.00 -8.42
N LEU A 109 -5.13 -33.18 -7.65
CA LEU A 109 -3.88 -32.42 -7.79
C LEU A 109 -3.22 -32.62 -9.16
N ALA A 110 -3.48 -33.75 -9.84
CA ALA A 110 -2.95 -33.98 -11.17
C ALA A 110 -3.55 -32.97 -12.17
N ARG A 111 -4.87 -32.77 -12.12
CA ARG A 111 -5.56 -31.76 -12.93
C ARG A 111 -5.15 -30.33 -12.54
N ALA A 112 -5.03 -30.03 -11.24
CA ALA A 112 -4.55 -28.73 -10.78
C ALA A 112 -3.16 -28.39 -11.36
N ARG A 113 -2.22 -29.36 -11.38
CA ARG A 113 -0.89 -29.18 -11.99
C ARG A 113 -0.94 -28.96 -13.50
N ASP A 114 -1.83 -29.63 -14.19
CA ASP A 114 -1.98 -29.44 -15.64
C ASP A 114 -2.49 -28.03 -15.97
N LEU A 115 -3.44 -27.52 -15.16
CA LEU A 115 -4.00 -26.18 -15.30
C LEU A 115 -2.98 -25.06 -15.01
N LEU A 116 -1.93 -25.31 -14.23
CA LEU A 116 -0.84 -24.36 -14.00
C LEU A 116 -0.03 -24.04 -15.28
N LYS A 117 -0.13 -24.86 -16.33
CA LYS A 117 0.57 -24.63 -17.61
C LYS A 117 -0.07 -23.52 -18.45
N ASP A 118 -1.37 -23.28 -18.27
CA ASP A 118 -2.09 -22.19 -18.93
C ASP A 118 -2.14 -20.96 -18.03
N SER A 119 -1.71 -19.79 -18.54
CA SER A 119 -1.58 -18.60 -17.70
C SER A 119 -2.90 -18.14 -17.07
N THR A 120 -4.03 -18.35 -17.75
CA THR A 120 -5.34 -17.88 -17.27
C THR A 120 -5.86 -18.79 -16.16
N SER A 121 -5.73 -20.11 -16.37
CA SER A 121 -6.14 -21.13 -15.40
C SER A 121 -5.21 -21.16 -14.19
N ALA A 122 -3.91 -20.92 -14.40
CA ALA A 122 -2.90 -20.89 -13.35
C ALA A 122 -3.23 -19.89 -12.25
N THR A 123 -3.66 -18.66 -12.58
CA THR A 123 -4.03 -17.66 -11.57
C THR A 123 -5.09 -18.19 -10.61
N ARG A 124 -6.12 -18.87 -11.14
CA ARG A 124 -7.23 -19.42 -10.35
C ARG A 124 -6.78 -20.57 -9.45
N VAL A 125 -5.96 -21.47 -9.99
CA VAL A 125 -5.37 -22.56 -9.21
C VAL A 125 -4.48 -22.01 -8.09
N LEU A 126 -3.66 -21.01 -8.37
CA LEU A 126 -2.79 -20.39 -7.36
C LEU A 126 -3.60 -19.72 -6.25
N CYS A 127 -4.65 -18.95 -6.58
CA CYS A 127 -5.53 -18.36 -5.57
C CYS A 127 -6.21 -19.45 -4.71
N ALA A 128 -6.67 -20.54 -5.31
CA ALA A 128 -7.25 -21.65 -4.54
C ALA A 128 -6.22 -22.32 -3.63
N LEU A 129 -4.97 -22.48 -4.08
CA LEU A 129 -3.87 -23.05 -3.27
C LEU A 129 -3.56 -22.19 -2.04
N GLU A 130 -3.82 -20.87 -2.04
CA GLU A 130 -3.64 -20.03 -0.85
C GLU A 130 -4.59 -20.41 0.30
N HIS A 131 -5.71 -21.08 0.00
CA HIS A 131 -6.66 -21.56 1.01
C HIS A 131 -6.39 -23.00 1.46
N PHE A 132 -5.38 -23.67 0.90
CA PHE A 132 -5.00 -25.00 1.37
C PHE A 132 -4.43 -24.90 2.79
N PRO A 133 -4.72 -25.88 3.67
CA PRO A 133 -4.07 -25.96 4.97
C PRO A 133 -2.54 -26.06 4.86
N ALA A 134 -2.06 -26.74 3.81
CA ALA A 134 -0.66 -26.82 3.42
C ALA A 134 -0.57 -27.17 1.93
N VAL A 135 0.38 -26.54 1.21
CA VAL A 135 0.63 -26.85 -0.20
C VAL A 135 1.33 -28.22 -0.31
N PRO A 136 0.82 -29.17 -1.11
CA PRO A 136 1.44 -30.49 -1.23
C PRO A 136 2.81 -30.45 -1.94
N GLN A 137 3.77 -31.24 -1.45
CA GLN A 137 5.11 -31.38 -2.05
C GLN A 137 5.07 -31.70 -3.56
N SER A 138 4.05 -32.47 -3.99
CA SER A 138 3.86 -32.84 -5.41
C SER A 138 3.58 -31.65 -6.33
N MET A 139 3.23 -30.48 -5.78
CA MET A 139 2.96 -29.23 -6.51
C MET A 139 4.23 -28.40 -6.75
N VAL A 140 5.27 -28.58 -5.93
CA VAL A 140 6.49 -27.75 -5.93
C VAL A 140 7.14 -27.63 -7.32
N PRO A 141 7.33 -28.71 -8.11
CA PRO A 141 7.93 -28.57 -9.44
C PRO A 141 7.10 -27.70 -10.41
N ALA A 142 5.77 -27.82 -10.36
CA ALA A 142 4.89 -27.02 -11.22
C ALA A 142 4.86 -25.56 -10.77
N LEU A 143 4.79 -25.32 -9.45
CA LEU A 143 4.86 -23.98 -8.88
C LEU A 143 6.19 -23.30 -9.20
N THR A 144 7.31 -24.02 -9.17
CA THR A 144 8.63 -23.48 -9.50
C THR A 144 8.69 -22.98 -10.95
N GLN A 145 8.14 -23.73 -11.90
CA GLN A 145 8.06 -23.29 -13.29
C GLN A 145 7.22 -22.02 -13.45
N VAL A 146 6.15 -21.90 -12.66
CA VAL A 146 5.29 -20.71 -12.66
C VAL A 146 6.00 -19.52 -11.98
N ALA A 147 6.72 -19.76 -10.89
CA ALA A 147 7.49 -18.77 -10.12
C ALA A 147 8.58 -18.06 -10.96
N VAL A 148 9.04 -18.68 -12.04
CA VAL A 148 9.99 -18.09 -13.01
C VAL A 148 9.40 -17.88 -14.40
N GLY A 149 8.07 -18.01 -14.52
CA GLY A 149 7.32 -17.89 -15.75
C GLY A 149 7.19 -16.45 -16.27
N ARG A 150 6.45 -16.27 -17.37
CA ARG A 150 6.30 -14.95 -18.01
C ARG A 150 5.28 -14.02 -17.34
N SER A 151 4.23 -14.59 -16.73
CA SER A 151 3.17 -13.83 -16.06
C SER A 151 3.65 -13.35 -14.69
N GLU A 152 3.72 -12.04 -14.49
CA GLU A 152 4.13 -11.41 -13.23
C GLU A 152 3.21 -11.79 -12.07
N VAL A 153 1.89 -11.68 -12.28
CA VAL A 153 0.87 -12.07 -11.30
C VAL A 153 1.05 -13.52 -10.84
N ASN A 154 1.25 -14.43 -11.79
CA ASN A 154 1.39 -15.85 -11.44
C ASN A 154 2.74 -16.15 -10.80
N ARG A 155 3.81 -15.43 -11.18
CA ARG A 155 5.11 -15.55 -10.51
C ARG A 155 4.97 -15.20 -9.03
N GLU A 156 4.41 -14.04 -8.70
CA GLU A 156 4.26 -13.58 -7.31
C GLU A 156 3.45 -14.55 -6.46
N LEU A 157 2.29 -14.99 -6.96
CA LEU A 157 1.46 -15.97 -6.26
C LEU A 157 2.20 -17.31 -6.05
N ALA A 158 2.90 -17.82 -7.06
CA ALA A 158 3.65 -19.06 -6.94
C ALA A 158 4.85 -18.94 -5.99
N GLN A 159 5.58 -17.82 -6.03
CA GLN A 159 6.69 -17.54 -5.13
C GLN A 159 6.23 -17.45 -3.67
N LYS A 160 5.08 -16.80 -3.42
CA LYS A 160 4.45 -16.74 -2.09
C LYS A 160 4.07 -18.13 -1.58
N LEU A 161 3.45 -18.96 -2.42
CA LEU A 161 3.09 -20.34 -2.06
C LEU A 161 4.31 -21.22 -1.77
N LEU A 162 5.48 -20.89 -2.33
CA LEU A 162 6.73 -21.60 -2.13
C LEU A 162 7.57 -21.07 -0.95
N ALA A 163 7.20 -19.94 -0.34
CA ALA A 163 8.05 -19.22 0.60
C ALA A 163 8.47 -20.05 1.83
N ASP A 164 7.60 -20.95 2.29
CA ASP A 164 7.82 -21.76 3.49
C ASP A 164 8.55 -23.09 3.20
N PHE A 165 8.88 -23.39 1.93
CA PHE A 165 9.58 -24.62 1.56
C PHE A 165 11.10 -24.47 1.78
N PRO A 166 11.78 -25.42 2.47
CA PRO A 166 13.20 -25.28 2.79
C PRO A 166 14.11 -25.24 1.55
N GLU A 167 13.72 -25.87 0.45
CA GLU A 167 14.46 -25.90 -0.82
C GLU A 167 14.25 -24.66 -1.71
N VAL A 168 13.42 -23.70 -1.31
CA VAL A 168 13.03 -22.56 -2.16
C VAL A 168 14.23 -21.74 -2.65
N GLY A 169 15.23 -21.55 -1.77
CA GLY A 169 16.47 -20.84 -2.11
C GLY A 169 17.30 -21.56 -3.17
N ASP A 170 17.34 -22.89 -3.12
CA ASP A 170 18.05 -23.72 -4.10
C ASP A 170 17.36 -23.69 -5.47
N LEU A 171 16.02 -23.75 -5.48
CA LEU A 171 15.20 -23.65 -6.69
C LEU A 171 15.39 -22.30 -7.40
N ALA A 172 15.43 -21.20 -6.62
CA ALA A 172 15.69 -19.88 -7.16
C ALA A 172 17.13 -19.73 -7.70
N LEU A 173 18.13 -20.32 -7.04
CA LEU A 173 19.51 -20.34 -7.52
C LEU A 173 19.67 -21.17 -8.80
N GLU A 174 18.98 -22.31 -8.92
CA GLU A 174 18.96 -23.10 -10.15
C GLU A 174 18.38 -22.28 -11.32
N ALA A 175 17.33 -21.49 -11.07
CA ALA A 175 16.75 -20.60 -12.07
C ALA A 175 17.74 -19.53 -12.55
N VAL A 176 18.60 -18.99 -11.67
CA VAL A 176 19.69 -18.07 -12.05
C VAL A 176 20.70 -18.74 -12.98
N MET A 177 20.88 -20.05 -12.93
CA MET A 177 21.79 -20.78 -13.82
C MET A 177 21.12 -21.26 -15.12
N SER A 178 19.86 -20.86 -15.37
CA SER A 178 19.11 -21.28 -16.55
C SER A 178 19.74 -20.82 -17.87
N PRO A 179 19.72 -21.63 -18.94
CA PRO A 179 20.12 -21.17 -20.28
C PRO A 179 19.22 -20.05 -20.81
N VAL A 180 18.04 -19.84 -20.21
CA VAL A 180 17.04 -18.88 -20.68
C VAL A 180 17.12 -17.56 -19.91
N ALA A 181 17.49 -16.47 -20.59
CA ALA A 181 17.74 -15.17 -19.95
C ALA A 181 16.57 -14.62 -19.11
N HIS A 182 15.31 -14.80 -19.54
CA HIS A 182 14.17 -14.33 -18.74
C HIS A 182 13.98 -15.12 -17.43
N VAL A 183 14.30 -16.42 -17.45
CA VAL A 183 14.26 -17.29 -16.25
C VAL A 183 15.36 -16.87 -15.29
N ARG A 184 16.58 -16.58 -15.78
CA ARG A 184 17.66 -16.07 -14.94
C ARG A 184 17.29 -14.76 -14.24
N ARG A 185 16.70 -13.81 -14.95
CA ARG A 185 16.22 -12.54 -14.37
C ARG A 185 15.14 -12.77 -13.30
N ALA A 186 14.18 -13.65 -13.59
CA ALA A 186 13.11 -13.97 -12.64
C ALA A 186 13.66 -14.68 -11.39
N GLY A 187 14.57 -15.64 -11.57
CA GLY A 187 15.28 -16.30 -10.46
C GLY A 187 16.08 -15.31 -9.62
N ALA A 188 16.84 -14.42 -10.26
CA ALA A 188 17.64 -13.42 -9.56
C ALA A 188 16.77 -12.43 -8.76
N ALA A 189 15.61 -12.04 -9.28
CA ALA A 189 14.65 -11.21 -8.55
C ALA A 189 14.01 -11.98 -7.37
N TRP A 190 13.70 -13.26 -7.56
CA TRP A 190 13.07 -14.10 -6.54
C TRP A 190 13.98 -14.29 -5.31
N LEU A 191 15.30 -14.37 -5.49
CA LEU A 191 16.27 -14.53 -4.40
C LEU A 191 16.24 -13.42 -3.34
N ALA A 192 15.78 -12.21 -3.69
CA ALA A 192 15.80 -11.04 -2.80
C ALA A 192 14.98 -11.22 -1.52
N GLY A 193 13.95 -12.08 -1.53
CA GLY A 193 13.07 -12.34 -0.39
C GLY A 193 13.31 -13.68 0.31
N LEU A 194 14.35 -14.43 -0.08
CA LEU A 194 14.58 -15.79 0.43
C LEU A 194 15.78 -15.81 1.37
N THR A 195 15.76 -16.72 2.34
CA THR A 195 16.93 -17.05 3.16
C THR A 195 17.61 -18.29 2.60
N ILE A 196 18.90 -18.18 2.29
CA ILE A 196 19.70 -19.21 1.63
C ILE A 196 20.88 -19.54 2.54
N PRO A 197 21.05 -20.82 2.94
CA PRO A 197 22.25 -21.27 3.63
C PRO A 197 23.51 -20.96 2.81
N ASP A 198 24.51 -20.38 3.45
CA ASP A 198 25.74 -19.87 2.82
C ASP A 198 25.48 -18.88 1.66
N GLY A 199 24.40 -18.10 1.77
CA GLY A 199 23.88 -17.25 0.70
C GLY A 199 24.91 -16.32 0.07
N ILE A 200 25.73 -15.62 0.87
CA ILE A 200 26.74 -14.67 0.34
C ILE A 200 27.70 -15.35 -0.65
N ALA A 201 28.29 -16.49 -0.26
CA ALA A 201 29.25 -17.20 -1.09
C ALA A 201 28.60 -17.71 -2.40
N ARG A 202 27.38 -18.24 -2.29
CA ARG A 202 26.63 -18.77 -3.44
C ARG A 202 26.16 -17.67 -4.39
N LEU A 203 25.68 -16.55 -3.86
CA LEU A 203 25.25 -15.38 -4.62
C LEU A 203 26.43 -14.72 -5.35
N ARG A 204 27.60 -14.57 -4.69
CA ARG A 204 28.83 -14.09 -5.35
C ARG A 204 29.25 -15.02 -6.49
N ALA A 205 29.21 -16.33 -6.28
CA ALA A 205 29.53 -17.32 -7.31
C ALA A 205 28.56 -17.27 -8.51
N ALA A 206 27.25 -17.13 -8.25
CA ALA A 206 26.24 -16.98 -9.28
C ALA A 206 26.47 -15.67 -10.08
N ARG A 207 26.73 -14.55 -9.39
CA ARG A 207 26.98 -13.25 -10.02
C ARG A 207 28.23 -13.25 -10.89
N ALA A 208 29.26 -14.00 -10.53
CA ALA A 208 30.48 -14.13 -11.33
C ALA A 208 30.26 -14.83 -12.67
N GLN A 209 29.26 -15.72 -12.76
CA GLN A 209 28.92 -16.46 -13.99
C GLN A 209 27.81 -15.79 -14.81
N GLU A 210 27.07 -14.84 -14.22
CA GLU A 210 25.97 -14.18 -14.89
C GLU A 210 26.46 -13.08 -15.84
N GLU A 211 25.88 -13.05 -17.04
CA GLU A 211 26.19 -12.05 -18.09
C GLU A 211 25.05 -11.06 -18.29
N ASP A 212 23.82 -11.41 -17.92
CA ASP A 212 22.66 -10.55 -18.06
C ASP A 212 22.71 -9.41 -17.02
N ARG A 213 22.72 -8.16 -17.51
CA ARG A 213 22.83 -6.96 -16.68
C ARG A 213 21.77 -6.88 -15.57
N LEU A 214 20.54 -7.28 -15.86
CA LEU A 214 19.43 -7.18 -14.90
C LEU A 214 19.54 -8.27 -13.84
N ALA A 215 19.87 -9.50 -14.23
CA ALA A 215 20.14 -10.56 -13.28
C ALA A 215 21.34 -10.21 -12.38
N ARG A 216 22.43 -9.67 -12.96
CA ARG A 216 23.57 -9.13 -12.20
C ARG A 216 23.13 -8.06 -11.20
N ALA A 217 22.35 -7.07 -11.62
CA ALA A 217 21.83 -6.01 -10.75
C ALA A 217 21.01 -6.56 -9.57
N ASN A 218 20.11 -7.51 -9.84
CA ASN A 218 19.29 -8.16 -8.80
C ASN A 218 20.15 -8.98 -7.81
N LEU A 219 21.15 -9.71 -8.30
CA LEU A 219 22.08 -10.45 -7.43
C LEU A 219 22.90 -9.50 -6.53
N LEU A 220 23.31 -8.34 -7.06
CA LEU A 220 24.03 -7.33 -6.30
C LEU A 220 23.16 -6.74 -5.18
N ARG A 221 21.90 -6.40 -5.49
CA ARG A 221 20.91 -5.96 -4.49
C ARG A 221 20.68 -7.04 -3.43
N THR A 222 20.54 -8.30 -3.84
CA THR A 222 20.34 -9.42 -2.91
C THR A 222 21.53 -9.60 -1.97
N LEU A 223 22.76 -9.44 -2.46
CA LEU A 223 23.97 -9.48 -1.62
C LEU A 223 23.94 -8.40 -0.52
N GLN A 224 23.49 -7.18 -0.84
CA GLN A 224 23.33 -6.12 0.17
C GLN A 224 22.28 -6.48 1.22
N VAL A 225 21.15 -7.06 0.83
CA VAL A 225 20.11 -7.55 1.76
C VAL A 225 20.67 -8.60 2.72
N TYR A 226 21.60 -9.42 2.24
CA TYR A 226 22.34 -10.40 3.05
C TYR A 226 23.45 -9.79 3.92
N GLY A 227 23.66 -8.46 3.84
CA GLY A 227 24.70 -7.74 4.59
C GLY A 227 26.11 -7.91 4.03
N ASP A 228 26.28 -8.34 2.78
CA ASP A 228 27.59 -8.43 2.14
C ASP A 228 28.14 -7.02 1.80
N ASP A 229 29.43 -6.81 2.02
CA ASP A 229 30.13 -5.62 1.54
C ASP A 229 30.49 -5.82 0.06
N VAL A 230 29.66 -5.28 -0.81
CA VAL A 230 29.80 -5.42 -2.26
C VAL A 230 30.73 -4.37 -2.89
N THR A 231 31.44 -3.57 -2.08
CA THR A 231 32.29 -2.47 -2.57
C THR A 231 33.31 -2.95 -3.60
N ASP A 232 33.93 -4.12 -3.40
CA ASP A 232 34.88 -4.70 -4.34
C ASP A 232 34.27 -4.93 -5.74
N LEU A 233 33.06 -5.47 -5.79
CA LEU A 233 32.31 -5.72 -7.02
C LEU A 233 31.87 -4.42 -7.69
N VAL A 234 31.42 -3.45 -6.88
CA VAL A 234 30.91 -2.16 -7.34
C VAL A 234 32.05 -1.31 -7.88
N THR A 235 33.14 -1.12 -7.14
CA THR A 235 34.30 -0.34 -7.57
C THR A 235 34.89 -0.91 -8.86
N ALA A 236 35.04 -2.23 -8.95
CA ALA A 236 35.56 -2.87 -10.16
C ALA A 236 34.67 -2.64 -11.39
N GLU A 237 33.35 -2.63 -11.23
CA GLU A 237 32.41 -2.42 -12.34
C GLU A 237 32.21 -0.94 -12.69
N ALA A 238 32.00 -0.11 -11.67
CA ALA A 238 31.64 1.30 -11.78
C ALA A 238 32.82 2.14 -12.27
N LEU A 239 34.05 1.86 -11.79
CA LEU A 239 35.23 2.68 -12.09
C LEU A 239 36.05 2.15 -13.27
N THR A 240 35.62 1.06 -13.91
CA THR A 240 36.27 0.58 -15.14
C THR A 240 35.92 1.49 -16.32
N PRO A 241 36.91 2.16 -16.95
CA PRO A 241 36.63 2.98 -18.13
C PRO A 241 36.11 2.11 -19.28
N PRO A 242 35.17 2.62 -20.10
CA PRO A 242 34.66 1.85 -21.23
C PRO A 242 35.81 1.55 -22.22
N LYS A 243 35.94 0.29 -22.64
CA LYS A 243 36.98 -0.16 -23.60
C LYS A 243 37.04 0.68 -24.88
N ARG A 244 35.91 1.29 -25.28
CA ARG A 244 35.83 2.24 -26.38
C ARG A 244 34.75 3.29 -26.08
N ARG A 245 35.14 4.56 -26.10
CA ARG A 245 34.19 5.68 -26.06
C ARG A 245 33.26 5.63 -27.27
N LEU A 246 31.96 5.59 -27.02
CA LEU A 246 30.94 5.72 -28.08
C LEU A 246 30.97 7.15 -28.62
N LYS A 247 31.40 7.30 -29.88
CA LYS A 247 31.48 8.63 -30.54
C LYS A 247 30.12 9.34 -30.61
N ARG A 248 29.02 8.59 -30.65
CA ARG A 248 27.65 9.12 -30.59
C ARG A 248 26.83 8.28 -29.61
N PRO A 249 25.96 8.90 -28.79
CA PRO A 249 25.04 8.16 -27.93
C PRO A 249 24.02 7.38 -28.77
N PRO A 250 23.26 6.45 -28.17
CA PRO A 250 22.09 5.86 -28.81
C PRO A 250 21.11 6.95 -29.25
N ALA A 251 20.43 6.78 -30.38
CA ALA A 251 19.50 7.78 -30.92
C ALA A 251 18.41 8.24 -29.93
N ALA A 252 17.98 7.34 -29.03
CA ALA A 252 17.02 7.65 -27.97
C ALA A 252 17.54 8.64 -26.90
N LEU A 253 18.84 8.94 -26.91
CA LEU A 253 19.55 9.86 -26.02
C LEU A 253 20.29 10.96 -26.78
N ASP A 254 20.02 11.19 -28.07
CA ASP A 254 20.65 12.27 -28.84
C ASP A 254 20.32 13.67 -28.27
N TRP A 255 19.20 13.78 -27.56
CA TRP A 255 18.77 15.01 -26.86
C TRP A 255 19.48 15.22 -25.52
N PHE A 256 20.13 14.20 -24.95
CA PHE A 256 20.69 14.27 -23.60
C PHE A 256 22.05 14.99 -23.63
N PRO A 257 22.26 16.03 -22.80
CA PRO A 257 23.46 16.88 -22.87
C PRO A 257 24.65 16.25 -22.13
N PHE A 258 25.23 15.18 -22.68
CA PHE A 258 26.34 14.45 -22.06
C PHE A 258 27.57 15.31 -21.74
N GLU A 259 27.84 16.35 -22.54
CA GLU A 259 29.01 17.22 -22.35
C GLU A 259 28.78 18.28 -21.25
N ALA A 260 27.56 18.37 -20.70
CA ALA A 260 27.22 19.25 -19.59
C ALA A 260 27.00 18.49 -18.27
N LEU A 261 27.36 17.20 -18.22
CA LEU A 261 27.37 16.45 -16.97
C LEU A 261 28.24 17.16 -15.92
N PRO A 262 27.80 17.25 -14.65
CA PRO A 262 28.58 17.88 -13.61
C PRO A 262 29.89 17.12 -13.38
N GLU A 263 30.95 17.85 -13.04
CA GLU A 263 32.17 17.27 -12.51
C GLU A 263 31.87 16.76 -11.09
N VAL A 264 32.15 15.47 -10.86
CA VAL A 264 31.88 14.82 -9.58
C VAL A 264 33.14 14.17 -9.03
N ARG A 265 33.22 14.06 -7.72
CA ARG A 265 34.33 13.42 -7.01
C ARG A 265 33.86 12.15 -6.30
N LEU A 266 34.78 11.21 -6.19
CA LEU A 266 34.65 10.07 -5.27
C LEU A 266 34.57 10.58 -3.83
N ASP A 267 34.14 9.71 -2.92
CA ASP A 267 34.08 9.96 -1.48
C ASP A 267 35.42 10.42 -0.86
N ASP A 268 36.54 9.96 -1.42
CA ASP A 268 37.90 10.37 -1.05
C ASP A 268 38.34 11.73 -1.64
N GLY A 269 37.48 12.39 -2.40
CA GLY A 269 37.70 13.68 -3.06
C GLY A 269 38.38 13.60 -4.43
N THR A 270 38.72 12.40 -4.92
CA THR A 270 39.32 12.20 -6.24
C THR A 270 38.31 12.52 -7.35
N PRO A 271 38.65 13.37 -8.35
CA PRO A 271 37.77 13.62 -9.48
C PRO A 271 37.47 12.35 -10.28
N LEU A 272 36.20 12.08 -10.56
CA LEU A 272 35.77 10.98 -11.42
C LEU A 272 36.02 11.33 -12.88
N ASP A 273 36.56 10.38 -13.66
CA ASP A 273 36.68 10.53 -15.11
C ASP A 273 35.30 10.80 -15.75
N PRO A 274 35.12 11.90 -16.53
CA PRO A 274 33.86 12.21 -17.19
C PRO A 274 33.31 11.09 -18.09
N ASP A 275 34.19 10.27 -18.69
CA ASP A 275 33.75 9.12 -19.50
C ASP A 275 33.16 7.99 -18.66
N ILE A 276 33.53 7.90 -17.37
CA ILE A 276 32.90 6.97 -16.41
C ILE A 276 31.49 7.47 -16.05
N ALA A 277 31.33 8.73 -15.66
CA ALA A 277 30.02 9.33 -15.38
C ALA A 277 29.06 9.19 -16.58
N ARG A 278 29.58 9.46 -17.80
CA ARG A 278 28.86 9.22 -19.06
C ARG A 278 28.43 7.76 -19.20
N ASN A 279 29.30 6.80 -18.86
CA ASN A 279 28.98 5.39 -18.96
C ASN A 279 27.92 4.96 -17.94
N TRP A 280 27.86 5.55 -16.75
CA TRP A 280 26.79 5.28 -15.77
C TRP A 280 25.41 5.68 -16.30
N VAL A 281 25.30 6.85 -16.95
CA VAL A 281 24.07 7.28 -17.64
C VAL A 281 23.67 6.30 -18.75
N LEU A 282 24.65 5.83 -19.54
CA LEU A 282 24.40 4.83 -20.58
C LEU A 282 24.02 3.47 -20.00
N GLU A 283 24.56 3.09 -18.84
CA GLU A 283 24.22 1.85 -18.16
C GLU A 283 22.80 1.88 -17.62
N ALA A 284 22.40 2.98 -16.97
CA ALA A 284 21.01 3.22 -16.56
C ALA A 284 20.04 3.08 -17.75
N TYR A 285 20.37 3.68 -18.90
CA TYR A 285 19.60 3.51 -20.14
C TYR A 285 19.52 2.05 -20.63
N ARG A 286 20.61 1.28 -20.53
CA ARG A 286 20.66 -0.14 -20.96
C ARG A 286 19.88 -1.07 -20.02
N LEU A 287 19.86 -0.78 -18.73
CA LEU A 287 19.06 -1.50 -17.74
C LEU A 287 17.56 -1.34 -18.04
N LYS A 288 17.15 -0.15 -18.51
CA LYS A 288 15.75 0.18 -18.80
C LYS A 288 14.85 -0.01 -17.56
N THR A 289 15.39 0.17 -16.37
CA THR A 289 14.64 0.15 -15.11
C THR A 289 14.59 1.58 -14.56
N PRO A 290 13.41 2.11 -14.23
CA PRO A 290 13.32 3.37 -13.49
C PRO A 290 13.67 3.21 -12.02
N ASP A 291 13.64 1.96 -11.52
CA ASP A 291 14.15 1.60 -10.21
C ASP A 291 15.68 1.77 -10.21
N GLY A 292 16.14 2.65 -9.32
CA GLY A 292 17.55 2.97 -9.11
C GLY A 292 18.23 2.12 -8.06
N ALA A 293 17.46 1.41 -7.23
CA ALA A 293 18.00 0.64 -6.12
C ALA A 293 18.95 -0.46 -6.65
N GLY A 294 20.03 -0.76 -5.94
CA GLY A 294 21.08 -1.66 -6.43
C GLY A 294 22.11 -0.93 -7.30
N THR A 295 22.16 -1.18 -8.63
CA THR A 295 23.33 -0.76 -9.45
C THR A 295 23.62 0.75 -9.43
N ILE A 296 22.65 1.60 -9.78
CA ILE A 296 22.90 3.04 -9.91
C ILE A 296 23.06 3.68 -8.53
N GLU A 297 22.24 3.27 -7.56
CA GLU A 297 22.41 3.62 -6.16
C GLU A 297 23.84 3.33 -5.65
N LEU A 298 24.35 2.13 -5.89
CA LEU A 298 25.69 1.73 -5.49
C LEU A 298 26.78 2.51 -6.20
N TYR A 299 26.61 2.87 -7.47
CA TYR A 299 27.56 3.72 -8.18
C TYR A 299 27.59 5.12 -7.56
N LEU A 300 26.41 5.68 -7.28
CA LEU A 300 26.27 6.97 -6.61
C LEU A 300 26.86 6.95 -5.19
N SER A 301 26.82 5.80 -4.50
CA SER A 301 27.42 5.65 -3.16
C SER A 301 28.95 5.74 -3.13
N LEU A 302 29.62 5.62 -4.30
CA LEU A 302 31.07 5.85 -4.43
C LEU A 302 31.44 7.34 -4.48
N LEU A 303 30.46 8.22 -4.69
CA LEU A 303 30.69 9.66 -4.83
C LEU A 303 30.57 10.37 -3.48
N ASP A 304 31.14 11.58 -3.43
CA ASP A 304 30.76 12.55 -2.39
C ASP A 304 29.24 12.77 -2.42
N ALA A 305 28.62 12.92 -1.24
CA ALA A 305 27.18 12.96 -1.10
C ALA A 305 26.52 14.18 -1.77
N GLU A 306 27.22 15.32 -1.88
CA GLU A 306 26.72 16.50 -2.58
C GLU A 306 26.83 16.31 -4.09
N ASP A 307 27.99 15.84 -4.56
CA ASP A 307 28.24 15.55 -5.98
C ASP A 307 27.28 14.46 -6.52
N ALA A 308 26.96 13.43 -5.72
CA ALA A 308 25.98 12.41 -6.04
C ALA A 308 24.56 12.98 -6.25
N ARG A 309 24.14 13.91 -5.37
CA ARG A 309 22.84 14.59 -5.46
C ARG A 309 22.76 15.47 -6.70
N GLU A 310 23.83 16.20 -7.01
CA GLU A 310 23.86 17.10 -8.17
C GLU A 310 23.88 16.32 -9.50
N LEU A 311 24.67 15.23 -9.60
CA LEU A 311 24.62 14.35 -10.76
C LEU A 311 23.22 13.74 -10.94
N SER A 312 22.63 13.26 -9.85
CA SER A 312 21.30 12.68 -9.85
C SER A 312 20.23 13.69 -10.30
N ALA A 313 20.27 14.89 -9.73
CA ALA A 313 19.35 15.95 -10.07
C ALA A 313 19.51 16.38 -11.55
N PHE A 314 20.75 16.53 -12.03
CA PHE A 314 21.02 16.88 -13.42
C PHE A 314 20.38 15.88 -14.40
N VAL A 315 20.59 14.58 -14.18
CA VAL A 315 20.06 13.52 -15.07
C VAL A 315 18.52 13.51 -15.04
N VAL A 316 17.92 13.53 -13.85
CA VAL A 316 16.45 13.48 -13.69
C VAL A 316 15.79 14.75 -14.22
N GLU A 317 16.36 15.93 -13.96
CA GLU A 317 15.80 17.20 -14.42
C GLU A 317 15.91 17.34 -15.95
N CYS A 318 17.01 16.88 -16.57
CA CYS A 318 17.10 16.77 -18.02
C CYS A 318 16.00 15.86 -18.60
N TRP A 319 15.77 14.70 -17.97
CA TRP A 319 14.69 13.80 -18.38
C TRP A 319 13.31 14.46 -18.24
N VAL A 320 13.04 15.14 -17.13
CA VAL A 320 11.77 15.84 -16.89
C VAL A 320 11.56 16.99 -17.87
N ALA A 321 12.63 17.71 -18.22
CA ALA A 321 12.60 18.79 -19.21
C ALA A 321 12.28 18.24 -20.60
N HIS A 322 12.98 17.20 -21.05
CA HIS A 322 12.71 16.54 -22.33
C HIS A 322 11.29 15.95 -22.39
N ASN A 323 10.84 15.32 -21.31
CA ASN A 323 9.50 14.75 -21.21
C ASN A 323 8.36 15.80 -21.19
N ARG A 324 8.65 17.12 -21.08
CA ARG A 324 7.62 18.16 -21.26
C ARG A 324 7.11 18.24 -22.70
N GLU A 325 7.96 17.88 -23.66
CA GLU A 325 7.69 18.01 -25.08
C GLU A 325 7.41 16.66 -25.76
N ALA A 326 7.61 15.56 -25.02
CA ALA A 326 7.47 14.20 -25.52
C ALA A 326 6.00 13.81 -25.77
N ALA A 327 5.76 12.96 -26.78
CA ALA A 327 4.49 12.29 -26.98
C ALA A 327 4.36 11.02 -26.10
N LYS A 328 3.14 10.50 -25.97
CA LYS A 328 2.86 9.29 -25.18
C LYS A 328 3.74 8.14 -25.65
N GLY A 329 4.42 7.47 -24.72
CA GLY A 329 5.32 6.34 -24.96
C GLY A 329 6.75 6.70 -25.34
N GLU A 330 7.06 7.95 -25.72
CA GLU A 330 8.42 8.34 -26.09
C GLU A 330 9.36 8.35 -24.89
N SER A 331 8.90 8.85 -23.74
CA SER A 331 9.67 8.88 -22.49
C SER A 331 9.91 7.51 -21.87
N LEU A 332 9.13 6.50 -22.26
CA LEU A 332 9.39 5.11 -21.84
C LEU A 332 10.66 4.53 -22.49
N ARG A 333 11.12 5.11 -23.61
CA ARG A 333 12.34 4.65 -24.29
C ARG A 333 13.62 4.95 -23.50
N ASN A 334 13.59 5.96 -22.66
CA ASN A 334 14.71 6.43 -21.84
C ASN A 334 14.38 6.41 -20.34
N LYS A 335 13.36 5.63 -19.93
CA LYS A 335 12.94 5.49 -18.52
C LYS A 335 14.05 5.04 -17.57
N GLY A 336 15.09 4.38 -18.10
CA GLY A 336 16.27 3.99 -17.33
C GLY A 336 16.99 5.17 -16.67
N LEU A 337 16.90 6.38 -17.24
CA LEU A 337 17.51 7.57 -16.65
C LEU A 337 16.90 7.95 -15.28
N LEU A 338 15.65 7.55 -15.02
CA LEU A 338 15.01 7.80 -13.74
C LEU A 338 15.61 6.97 -12.60
N ALA A 339 16.46 5.98 -12.88
CA ALA A 339 17.23 5.28 -11.85
C ALA A 339 18.07 6.24 -10.99
N PHE A 340 18.49 7.38 -11.53
CA PHE A 340 19.20 8.42 -10.77
C PHE A 340 18.33 9.12 -9.72
N ALA A 341 17.00 8.94 -9.74
CA ALA A 341 16.11 9.49 -8.71
C ALA A 341 16.47 8.99 -7.31
N VAL A 342 17.08 7.80 -7.17
CA VAL A 342 17.50 7.24 -5.88
C VAL A 342 18.45 8.15 -5.11
N GLY A 343 19.36 8.86 -5.79
CA GLY A 343 20.34 9.76 -5.18
C GLY A 343 19.94 11.24 -5.21
N MET A 344 18.79 11.59 -5.77
CA MET A 344 18.32 12.98 -5.86
C MET A 344 17.78 13.47 -4.50
N GLU A 345 17.94 14.77 -4.22
CA GLU A 345 17.32 15.40 -3.04
C GLU A 345 15.79 15.25 -3.08
N GLY A 346 15.20 14.78 -1.97
CA GLY A 346 13.78 14.42 -1.87
C GLY A 346 12.81 15.52 -2.26
N GLY A 347 13.02 16.76 -1.79
CA GLY A 347 12.18 17.89 -2.11
C GLY A 347 12.16 18.23 -3.60
N ARG A 348 13.34 18.26 -4.25
CA ARG A 348 13.48 18.47 -5.69
C ARG A 348 12.84 17.33 -6.48
N LEU A 349 13.07 16.07 -6.08
CA LEU A 349 12.50 14.89 -6.72
C LEU A 349 10.96 14.89 -6.63
N ALA A 350 10.41 15.18 -5.46
CA ALA A 350 8.96 15.22 -5.25
C ALA A 350 8.30 16.28 -6.14
N ALA A 351 8.92 17.47 -6.26
CA ALA A 351 8.45 18.52 -7.16
C ALA A 351 8.50 18.09 -8.64
N ALA A 352 9.61 17.48 -9.06
CA ALA A 352 9.80 16.96 -10.40
C ALA A 352 8.77 15.87 -10.75
N ALA A 353 8.56 14.90 -9.85
CA ALA A 353 7.61 13.81 -10.00
C ALA A 353 6.16 14.31 -10.09
N ARG A 354 5.73 15.22 -9.20
CA ARG A 354 4.39 15.81 -9.26
C ARG A 354 4.17 16.60 -10.55
N SER A 355 5.20 17.30 -11.03
CA SER A 355 5.14 17.99 -12.32
C SER A 355 4.94 17.01 -13.49
N ALA A 356 5.62 15.86 -13.47
CA ALA A 356 5.47 14.82 -14.48
C ALA A 356 4.07 14.16 -14.42
N LEU A 357 3.61 13.76 -13.21
CA LEU A 357 2.31 13.11 -12.98
C LEU A 357 1.13 14.01 -13.36
N SER A 358 1.20 15.31 -13.08
CA SER A 358 0.09 16.24 -13.38
C SER A 358 -0.05 16.56 -14.87
N ARG A 359 1.05 16.67 -15.62
CA ARG A 359 1.02 16.98 -17.06
C ARG A 359 0.35 15.88 -17.87
N HIS A 360 0.63 14.63 -17.52
CA HIS A 360 0.20 13.46 -18.27
C HIS A 360 -0.65 12.52 -17.42
N ALA A 361 -1.63 13.07 -16.69
CA ALA A 361 -2.44 12.35 -15.70
C ALA A 361 -3.26 11.17 -16.26
N THR A 362 -3.30 10.97 -17.58
CA THR A 362 -3.96 9.85 -18.27
C THR A 362 -2.97 8.83 -18.84
N TRP A 363 -1.67 9.04 -18.67
CA TRP A 363 -0.61 8.17 -19.20
C TRP A 363 -0.17 7.20 -18.10
N ARG A 364 -0.83 6.03 -18.09
CA ARG A 364 -0.65 4.99 -17.07
C ARG A 364 0.83 4.58 -16.91
N ALA A 365 1.45 4.05 -17.97
CA ALA A 365 2.78 3.45 -17.90
C ALA A 365 3.87 4.47 -17.49
N GLU A 366 3.74 5.71 -17.94
CA GLU A 366 4.63 6.82 -17.57
C GLU A 366 4.44 7.22 -16.11
N SER A 367 3.19 7.25 -15.63
CA SER A 367 2.89 7.52 -14.22
C SER A 367 3.49 6.43 -13.32
N GLU A 368 3.27 5.16 -13.67
CA GLU A 368 3.85 4.00 -12.96
C GLU A 368 5.38 4.04 -12.97
N THR A 369 5.98 4.44 -14.10
CA THR A 369 7.44 4.60 -14.23
C THR A 369 7.97 5.67 -13.28
N VAL A 370 7.32 6.84 -13.21
CA VAL A 370 7.71 7.92 -12.28
C VAL A 370 7.54 7.48 -10.82
N LEU A 371 6.42 6.83 -10.49
CA LEU A 371 6.16 6.34 -9.14
C LEU A 371 7.17 5.27 -8.70
N THR A 372 7.60 4.40 -9.62
CA THR A 372 8.65 3.39 -9.35
C THR A 372 9.98 4.07 -8.99
N ALA A 373 10.39 5.09 -9.75
CA ALA A 373 11.63 5.82 -9.49
C ALA A 373 11.62 6.57 -8.15
N VAL A 374 10.45 7.13 -7.80
CA VAL A 374 10.23 7.83 -6.54
C VAL A 374 10.23 6.87 -5.34
N ALA A 375 9.62 5.68 -5.49
CA ALA A 375 9.56 4.68 -4.43
C ALA A 375 10.95 4.18 -4.01
N ALA A 376 11.92 4.20 -4.93
CA ALA A 376 13.30 3.83 -4.66
C ALA A 376 14.07 4.87 -3.83
N ASN A 377 13.60 6.12 -3.74
CA ASN A 377 14.30 7.17 -2.99
C ASN A 377 13.93 7.09 -1.49
N PRO A 378 14.91 7.19 -0.57
CA PRO A 378 14.66 6.99 0.86
C PRO A 378 13.90 8.16 1.54
N SER A 379 13.89 9.34 0.94
CA SER A 379 13.35 10.57 1.55
C SER A 379 11.83 10.55 1.77
N ALA A 380 11.39 11.17 2.88
CA ALA A 380 9.98 11.30 3.23
C ALA A 380 9.18 12.04 2.12
N GLU A 381 9.76 13.07 1.52
CA GLU A 381 9.12 13.88 0.47
C GLU A 381 8.85 13.07 -0.80
N ALA A 382 9.81 12.22 -1.20
CA ALA A 382 9.65 11.33 -2.33
C ALA A 382 8.55 10.31 -2.05
N LEU A 383 8.63 9.60 -0.92
CA LEU A 383 7.64 8.58 -0.54
C LEU A 383 6.23 9.14 -0.40
N GLN A 384 6.08 10.40 -0.02
CA GLN A 384 4.74 10.99 -0.01
C GLN A 384 4.09 11.06 -1.39
N VAL A 385 4.87 11.17 -2.46
CA VAL A 385 4.30 11.21 -3.81
C VAL A 385 3.60 9.89 -4.14
N ILE A 386 4.11 8.75 -3.69
CA ILE A 386 3.43 7.45 -3.86
C ILE A 386 2.17 7.36 -2.99
N VAL A 387 2.25 7.75 -1.72
CA VAL A 387 1.10 7.78 -0.79
C VAL A 387 -0.01 8.72 -1.29
N SER A 388 0.37 9.86 -1.87
CA SER A 388 -0.60 10.82 -2.43
C SER A 388 -1.21 10.32 -3.74
N ALA A 389 -0.42 9.64 -4.58
CA ALA A 389 -0.89 9.06 -5.83
C ALA A 389 -1.91 7.94 -5.57
N GLU A 390 -1.70 7.10 -4.57
CA GLU A 390 -2.65 6.08 -4.14
C GLU A 390 -4.04 6.68 -3.83
N ALA A 391 -4.07 7.75 -3.04
CA ALA A 391 -5.33 8.35 -2.62
C ALA A 391 -6.02 9.18 -3.72
N GLN A 392 -5.26 9.86 -4.60
CA GLN A 392 -5.77 11.00 -5.36
C GLN A 392 -5.53 10.93 -6.87
N HIS A 393 -4.77 9.94 -7.36
CA HIS A 393 -4.46 9.88 -8.79
C HIS A 393 -5.73 9.64 -9.63
N ARG A 394 -5.79 10.28 -10.81
CA ARG A 394 -6.97 10.27 -11.68
C ARG A 394 -7.35 8.88 -12.18
N LEU A 395 -6.36 8.04 -12.47
CA LEU A 395 -6.56 6.67 -12.97
C LEU A 395 -6.63 5.67 -11.80
N PRO A 396 -7.73 4.89 -11.64
CA PRO A 396 -7.85 3.84 -10.61
C PRO A 396 -6.72 2.82 -10.64
N GLN A 397 -6.26 2.49 -11.84
CA GLN A 397 -5.17 1.55 -12.07
C GLN A 397 -3.82 2.02 -11.51
N VAL A 398 -3.53 3.32 -11.66
CA VAL A 398 -2.31 3.92 -11.09
C VAL A 398 -2.44 4.08 -9.58
N ARG A 399 -3.66 4.34 -9.06
CA ARG A 399 -3.92 4.29 -7.62
C ARG A 399 -3.60 2.92 -7.04
N GLY A 400 -4.08 1.85 -7.68
CA GLY A 400 -3.76 0.47 -7.31
C GLY A 400 -2.26 0.17 -7.38
N PHE A 401 -1.56 0.63 -8.42
CA PHE A 401 -0.11 0.48 -8.51
C PHE A 401 0.65 1.26 -7.42
N ALA A 402 0.23 2.48 -7.11
CA ALA A 402 0.80 3.28 -6.02
C ALA A 402 0.58 2.62 -4.65
N SER A 403 -0.58 1.97 -4.44
CA SER A 403 -0.85 1.16 -3.25
C SER A 403 0.13 -0.01 -3.12
N LEU A 404 0.38 -0.73 -4.22
CA LEU A 404 1.38 -1.82 -4.24
C LEU A 404 2.79 -1.32 -3.89
N LEU A 405 3.21 -0.18 -4.45
CA LEU A 405 4.51 0.42 -4.12
C LEU A 405 4.58 0.87 -2.65
N THR A 406 3.51 1.48 -2.14
CA THR A 406 3.42 1.92 -0.73
C THR A 406 3.56 0.73 0.21
N ARG A 407 2.86 -0.37 -0.07
CA ARG A 407 3.00 -1.62 0.68
C ARG A 407 4.40 -2.21 0.60
N ALA A 408 5.01 -2.23 -0.60
CA ALA A 408 6.35 -2.78 -0.79
C ALA A 408 7.39 -2.01 0.01
N VAL A 409 7.38 -0.67 -0.06
CA VAL A 409 8.29 0.20 0.72
C VAL A 409 8.06 0.05 2.22
N ALA A 410 6.79 -0.04 2.65
CA ALA A 410 6.47 -0.22 4.06
C ALA A 410 7.03 -1.57 4.57
N ALA A 411 6.78 -2.66 3.84
CA ALA A 411 7.26 -3.99 4.17
C ALA A 411 8.80 -4.07 4.23
N GLU A 412 9.50 -3.47 3.26
CA GLU A 412 10.98 -3.41 3.23
C GLU A 412 11.55 -2.78 4.51
N ARG A 413 10.83 -1.83 5.12
CA ARG A 413 11.26 -1.09 6.31
C ARG A 413 10.66 -1.61 7.60
N GLY A 414 9.91 -2.71 7.56
CA GLY A 414 9.19 -3.25 8.71
C GLY A 414 8.11 -2.32 9.26
N TRP A 415 7.51 -1.50 8.40
CA TRP A 415 6.43 -0.57 8.73
C TRP A 415 5.11 -1.06 8.16
N SER A 416 4.01 -0.68 8.80
CA SER A 416 2.69 -0.71 8.19
C SER A 416 2.52 0.44 7.18
N GLU A 417 1.55 0.33 6.27
CA GLU A 417 1.20 1.42 5.34
C GLU A 417 0.81 2.70 6.10
N ALA A 418 0.14 2.54 7.25
CA ALA A 418 -0.20 3.65 8.15
C ALA A 418 1.05 4.31 8.77
N GLU A 419 2.07 3.54 9.12
CA GLU A 419 3.33 4.07 9.64
C GLU A 419 4.17 4.77 8.59
N LEU A 420 4.18 4.23 7.35
CA LEU A 420 4.84 4.88 6.23
C LEU A 420 4.21 6.25 5.97
N GLY A 421 2.88 6.34 5.95
CA GLY A 421 2.19 7.60 5.74
C GLY A 421 2.45 8.64 6.86
N ASP A 422 2.73 8.22 8.10
CA ASP A 422 3.07 9.18 9.17
C ASP A 422 4.48 9.72 9.01
N ARG A 423 5.41 8.87 8.55
CA ARG A 423 6.81 9.24 8.31
C ARG A 423 7.00 10.05 7.03
N SER A 424 6.01 10.02 6.13
CA SER A 424 6.05 10.73 4.85
C SER A 424 5.23 12.02 4.84
N ILE A 425 4.79 12.57 5.98
CA ILE A 425 4.02 13.83 5.98
C ILE A 425 4.89 14.95 5.37
N PRO A 426 4.44 15.68 4.32
CA PRO A 426 5.20 16.79 3.76
C PRO A 426 5.27 17.97 4.71
N THR A 427 6.38 18.67 4.64
CA THR A 427 6.55 19.99 5.23
C THR A 427 5.99 21.11 4.37
N ALA A 428 5.63 20.85 3.11
CA ALA A 428 5.24 21.87 2.12
C ALA A 428 6.27 23.00 1.93
N GLY A 429 7.55 22.69 2.17
CA GLY A 429 8.67 23.64 2.08
C GLY A 429 8.85 24.53 3.31
N PHE A 430 8.15 24.24 4.42
CA PHE A 430 8.43 24.82 5.72
C PHE A 430 9.69 24.19 6.32
N GLY A 431 10.54 25.03 6.93
CA GLY A 431 11.70 24.58 7.69
C GLY A 431 11.32 24.00 9.05
N SER A 432 12.32 23.47 9.76
CA SER A 432 12.18 23.00 11.15
C SER A 432 11.85 24.12 12.13
N ASP A 433 12.19 25.37 11.79
CA ASP A 433 11.77 26.58 12.49
C ASP A 433 10.28 26.92 12.33
N GLY A 434 9.56 26.15 11.51
CA GLY A 434 8.15 26.38 11.24
C GLY A 434 7.86 27.51 10.27
N LEU A 435 8.85 27.97 9.50
CA LEU A 435 8.71 29.08 8.55
C LEU A 435 8.86 28.62 7.10
N LEU A 436 8.08 29.23 6.22
CA LEU A 436 8.27 29.12 4.77
C LEU A 436 9.11 30.30 4.28
N HIS A 437 10.37 30.04 3.98
CA HIS A 437 11.31 31.05 3.46
C HIS A 437 11.10 31.30 1.97
N LEU A 438 10.86 32.57 1.60
CA LEU A 438 10.56 33.01 0.24
C LEU A 438 11.50 34.17 -0.14
N SER A 439 12.63 33.82 -0.75
CA SER A 439 13.68 34.79 -1.12
C SER A 439 13.52 35.33 -2.55
N TYR A 440 13.70 36.63 -2.71
CA TYR A 440 13.89 37.34 -3.98
C TYR A 440 15.38 37.68 -4.22
N GLY A 441 16.31 37.01 -3.52
CA GLY A 441 17.72 37.36 -3.47
C GLY A 441 18.01 38.22 -2.24
N GLU A 442 18.16 39.53 -2.42
CA GLU A 442 18.45 40.47 -1.31
C GLU A 442 17.27 40.71 -0.36
N ARG A 443 16.04 40.39 -0.79
CA ARG A 443 14.82 40.58 -0.01
C ARG A 443 14.16 39.25 0.29
N GLU A 444 13.79 39.02 1.54
CA GLU A 444 13.11 37.82 1.98
C GLU A 444 11.70 38.12 2.52
N PHE A 445 10.81 37.15 2.35
CA PHE A 445 9.51 37.09 2.96
C PHE A 445 9.37 35.77 3.70
N LEU A 446 8.67 35.79 4.83
CA LEU A 446 8.44 34.62 5.67
C LEU A 446 6.96 34.26 5.65
N GLY A 447 6.66 32.98 5.44
CA GLY A 447 5.34 32.41 5.61
C GLY A 447 5.19 31.73 6.98
N ARG A 448 4.09 31.97 7.67
CA ARG A 448 3.71 31.28 8.92
C ARG A 448 2.31 30.68 8.78
N LEU A 449 2.09 29.52 9.41
CA LEU A 449 0.77 28.93 9.48
C LEU A 449 -0.09 29.68 10.52
N THR A 450 -1.33 30.01 10.17
CA THR A 450 -2.28 30.67 11.09
C THR A 450 -3.10 29.64 11.87
N PRO A 451 -3.84 30.07 12.93
CA PRO A 451 -4.84 29.23 13.60
C PRO A 451 -5.99 28.78 12.69
N GLU A 452 -6.11 29.26 11.45
CA GLU A 452 -7.04 28.73 10.44
C GLU A 452 -6.36 27.71 9.51
N LEU A 453 -5.10 27.37 9.80
CA LEU A 453 -4.24 26.48 9.03
C LEU A 453 -3.97 26.99 7.60
N THR A 454 -3.81 28.32 7.46
CA THR A 454 -3.47 28.99 6.20
C THR A 454 -2.13 29.70 6.28
N ILE A 455 -1.51 30.02 5.14
CA ILE A 455 -0.18 30.68 5.12
C ILE A 455 -0.35 32.21 5.10
N ALA A 456 -0.04 32.85 6.23
CA ALA A 456 0.15 34.29 6.35
C ALA A 456 1.59 34.69 5.99
N LEU A 457 1.78 35.86 5.38
CA LEU A 457 3.10 36.34 4.96
C LEU A 457 3.52 37.58 5.75
N THR A 458 4.79 37.67 6.07
CA THR A 458 5.44 38.87 6.60
C THR A 458 6.64 39.26 5.74
N ASP A 459 6.90 40.56 5.60
CA ASP A 459 8.16 41.04 5.03
C ASP A 459 9.30 41.03 6.06
N SER A 460 10.52 41.37 5.61
CA SER A 460 11.72 41.46 6.46
C SER A 460 11.59 42.43 7.64
N ASP A 461 10.67 43.39 7.57
CA ASP A 461 10.38 44.35 8.65
C ASP A 461 9.28 43.83 9.60
N GLY A 462 8.83 42.59 9.42
CA GLY A 462 7.74 41.98 10.18
C GLY A 462 6.34 42.44 9.79
N ARG A 463 6.18 43.25 8.73
CA ARG A 463 4.85 43.75 8.34
C ARG A 463 4.08 42.69 7.55
N ALA A 464 2.83 42.47 7.94
CA ALA A 464 1.94 41.52 7.29
C ALA A 464 1.65 41.89 5.82
N ARG A 465 1.64 40.88 4.94
CA ARG A 465 1.38 41.01 3.51
C ARG A 465 0.30 40.01 3.08
N LYS A 466 -0.67 40.46 2.28
CA LYS A 466 -1.70 39.58 1.70
C LYS A 466 -1.15 38.71 0.56
N SER A 467 -0.15 39.22 -0.17
CA SER A 467 0.48 38.55 -1.30
C SER A 467 1.94 38.98 -1.43
N LEU A 468 2.72 38.15 -2.14
CA LEU A 468 4.08 38.49 -2.51
C LEU A 468 4.10 39.68 -3.50
N PRO A 469 4.86 40.76 -3.21
CA PRO A 469 4.96 41.93 -4.09
C PRO A 469 5.49 41.62 -5.50
N ALA A 470 5.30 42.54 -6.43
CA ALA A 470 5.95 42.50 -7.74
C ALA A 470 7.47 42.70 -7.62
N ALA A 471 8.20 42.22 -8.64
CA ALA A 471 9.64 42.41 -8.76
C ALA A 471 9.96 43.91 -8.85
N ARG A 472 10.99 44.35 -8.13
CA ARG A 472 11.64 45.65 -8.32
C ARG A 472 12.53 45.58 -9.56
N LYS A 473 12.92 46.74 -10.10
CA LYS A 473 13.81 46.81 -11.28
C LYS A 473 15.18 46.15 -11.05
N SER A 474 15.64 46.05 -9.81
CA SER A 474 16.91 45.42 -9.41
C SER A 474 16.78 43.93 -9.10
N GLU A 475 15.57 43.38 -9.08
CA GLU A 475 15.32 41.97 -8.75
C GLU A 475 15.18 41.14 -10.03
N ASP A 476 15.65 39.89 -9.98
CA ASP A 476 15.46 38.94 -11.07
C ASP A 476 13.97 38.55 -11.19
N GLY A 477 13.37 38.89 -12.33
CA GLY A 477 11.98 38.61 -12.62
C GLY A 477 11.63 37.12 -12.63
N GLU A 478 12.56 36.24 -13.03
CA GLU A 478 12.32 34.79 -13.07
C GLU A 478 12.36 34.21 -11.65
N LEU A 479 13.33 34.61 -10.82
CA LEU A 479 13.39 34.22 -9.40
C LEU A 479 12.12 34.63 -8.64
N VAL A 480 11.63 35.85 -8.90
CA VAL A 480 10.36 36.34 -8.33
C VAL A 480 9.17 35.49 -8.80
N ALA A 481 9.13 35.15 -10.09
CA ALA A 481 8.08 34.30 -10.64
C ALA A 481 8.11 32.88 -10.03
N GLN A 482 9.31 32.29 -9.89
CA GLN A 482 9.53 31.00 -9.25
C GLN A 482 9.08 31.01 -7.79
N THR A 483 9.44 32.05 -7.04
CA THR A 483 9.07 32.21 -5.63
C THR A 483 7.55 32.34 -5.45
N LYS A 484 6.88 33.09 -6.33
CA LYS A 484 5.40 33.17 -6.35
C LYS A 484 4.74 31.82 -6.66
N ARG A 485 5.32 31.04 -7.58
CA ARG A 485 4.87 29.67 -7.86
C ARG A 485 5.07 28.77 -6.64
N ARG A 486 6.21 28.85 -5.95
CA ARG A 486 6.51 28.10 -4.71
C ARG A 486 5.47 28.39 -3.63
N LEU A 487 5.14 29.66 -3.37
CA LEU A 487 4.08 30.00 -2.41
C LEU A 487 2.71 29.42 -2.82
N THR A 488 2.35 29.50 -4.10
CA THR A 488 1.07 28.98 -4.59
C THR A 488 0.99 27.46 -4.41
N PHE A 489 2.10 26.76 -4.66
CA PHE A 489 2.22 25.33 -4.45
C PHE A 489 2.14 24.98 -2.96
N ALA A 490 2.90 25.66 -2.11
CA ALA A 490 2.88 25.45 -0.67
C ALA A 490 1.47 25.60 -0.08
N ARG A 491 0.71 26.63 -0.49
CA ARG A 491 -0.69 26.81 -0.06
C ARG A 491 -1.59 25.64 -0.44
N LYS A 492 -1.45 25.11 -1.67
CA LYS A 492 -2.23 23.94 -2.12
C LYS A 492 -1.82 22.67 -1.38
N GLU A 493 -0.52 22.49 -1.17
CA GLU A 493 0.02 21.33 -0.48
C GLU A 493 -0.38 21.31 1.00
N VAL A 494 -0.24 22.42 1.72
CA VAL A 494 -0.72 22.55 3.11
C VAL A 494 -2.20 22.14 3.19
N ALA A 495 -3.08 22.69 2.35
CA ALA A 495 -4.49 22.33 2.34
C ALA A 495 -4.73 20.82 2.08
N ALA A 496 -3.97 20.21 1.17
CA ALA A 496 -4.06 18.79 0.87
C ALA A 496 -3.57 17.92 2.04
N VAL A 497 -2.42 18.26 2.63
CA VAL A 497 -1.83 17.56 3.78
C VAL A 497 -2.80 17.58 4.94
N LEU A 498 -3.32 18.75 5.32
CA LEU A 498 -4.23 18.89 6.47
C LEU A 498 -5.53 18.09 6.27
N LYS A 499 -6.07 18.07 5.04
CA LYS A 499 -7.24 17.26 4.70
C LYS A 499 -6.98 15.76 4.89
N VAL A 500 -5.84 15.26 4.40
CA VAL A 500 -5.48 13.84 4.50
C VAL A 500 -5.17 13.44 5.94
N GLN A 501 -4.36 14.23 6.65
CA GLN A 501 -3.95 13.92 8.01
C GLN A 501 -5.10 13.99 9.01
N ARG A 502 -6.09 14.89 8.80
CA ARG A 502 -7.34 14.86 9.60
C ARG A 502 -8.03 13.50 9.52
N ARG A 503 -8.21 12.94 8.32
CA ARG A 503 -8.86 11.62 8.14
C ARG A 503 -8.05 10.52 8.83
N ARG A 504 -6.72 10.55 8.68
CA ARG A 504 -5.84 9.51 9.25
C ARG A 504 -5.76 9.56 10.76
N LEU A 505 -5.79 10.76 11.37
CA LEU A 505 -5.90 10.91 12.83
C LEU A 505 -7.25 10.42 13.34
N TYR A 506 -8.35 10.72 12.63
CA TYR A 506 -9.67 10.18 12.99
C TYR A 506 -9.69 8.65 12.95
N GLU A 507 -9.22 8.05 11.87
CA GLU A 507 -9.12 6.59 11.76
C GLU A 507 -8.20 5.99 12.83
N ALA A 508 -7.06 6.63 13.11
CA ALA A 508 -6.14 6.22 14.18
C ALA A 508 -6.81 6.22 15.56
N MET A 509 -7.70 7.20 15.84
CA MET A 509 -8.53 7.20 17.04
C MET A 509 -9.50 6.01 17.04
N CYS A 510 -10.25 5.80 15.95
CA CYS A 510 -11.23 4.72 15.83
C CYS A 510 -10.62 3.34 16.12
N ILE A 511 -9.42 3.08 15.61
CA ILE A 511 -8.76 1.77 15.75
C ILE A 511 -7.85 1.69 16.99
N GLY A 512 -7.74 2.75 17.79
CA GLY A 512 -6.90 2.79 18.99
C GLY A 512 -5.40 2.69 18.69
N ARG A 513 -4.95 3.28 17.57
CA ARG A 513 -3.54 3.25 17.17
C ARG A 513 -2.67 3.98 18.20
N SER A 514 -1.49 3.43 18.42
CA SER A 514 -0.55 3.90 19.43
C SER A 514 0.84 4.15 18.88
N TRP A 515 1.57 5.05 19.51
CA TRP A 515 2.97 5.38 19.17
C TRP A 515 3.80 5.49 20.44
N PRO A 516 5.08 5.07 20.42
CA PRO A 516 6.05 5.48 21.44
C PRO A 516 6.09 7.02 21.53
N ALA A 517 6.18 7.58 22.74
CA ALA A 517 6.11 9.03 22.95
C ALA A 517 7.18 9.82 22.18
N SER A 518 8.40 9.26 22.04
CA SER A 518 9.48 9.84 21.23
C SER A 518 9.09 9.93 19.75
N LEU A 519 8.58 8.83 19.20
CA LEU A 519 8.14 8.77 17.82
C LEU A 519 6.91 9.68 17.57
N TRP A 520 5.96 9.72 18.52
CA TRP A 520 4.82 10.63 18.44
C TRP A 520 5.27 12.10 18.37
N ARG A 521 6.27 12.50 19.16
CA ARG A 521 6.84 13.86 19.09
C ARG A 521 7.41 14.13 17.70
N GLU A 522 8.30 13.26 17.22
CA GLU A 522 8.95 13.40 15.92
C GLU A 522 7.95 13.53 14.77
N LEU A 523 6.98 12.61 14.71
CA LEU A 523 6.03 12.52 13.59
C LEU A 523 4.94 13.60 13.64
N PHE A 524 4.55 14.04 14.84
CA PHE A 524 3.37 14.89 15.01
C PHE A 524 3.64 16.18 15.78
N ALA A 525 4.19 16.11 16.99
CA ALA A 525 4.29 17.29 17.87
C ALA A 525 5.35 18.30 17.40
N ASP A 526 6.45 17.82 16.82
CA ASP A 526 7.57 18.64 16.35
C ASP A 526 7.50 18.91 14.84
N HIS A 527 6.62 18.20 14.13
CA HIS A 527 6.49 18.33 12.68
C HIS A 527 5.93 19.71 12.30
N PRO A 528 6.53 20.44 11.32
CA PRO A 528 6.18 21.82 10.97
C PRO A 528 4.69 22.08 10.68
N LEU A 529 4.01 21.13 10.02
CA LEU A 529 2.57 21.20 9.74
C LEU A 529 1.70 20.39 10.72
N ALA A 530 2.02 19.11 10.96
CA ALA A 530 1.18 18.22 11.76
C ALA A 530 1.01 18.69 13.21
N ARG A 531 1.97 19.41 13.81
CA ARG A 531 1.85 19.95 15.17
C ARG A 531 0.59 20.79 15.39
N HIS A 532 0.16 21.54 14.36
CA HIS A 532 -1.04 22.38 14.42
C HIS A 532 -2.34 21.57 14.36
N LEU A 533 -2.30 20.34 13.85
CA LEU A 533 -3.39 19.38 13.93
C LEU A 533 -3.40 18.70 15.31
N THR A 534 -2.22 18.26 15.77
CA THR A 534 -1.99 17.62 17.06
C THR A 534 -2.45 18.48 18.22
N ALA A 535 -2.20 19.80 18.18
CA ALA A 535 -2.56 20.76 19.22
C ALA A 535 -4.08 20.99 19.36
N ARG A 536 -4.90 20.48 18.43
CA ARG A 536 -6.37 20.57 18.47
C ARG A 536 -7.06 19.30 18.93
N LEU A 537 -6.27 18.31 19.34
CA LEU A 537 -6.75 17.01 19.77
C LEU A 537 -6.30 16.76 21.20
N VAL A 538 -7.12 16.04 21.94
CA VAL A 538 -6.76 15.50 23.24
C VAL A 538 -6.14 14.12 23.05
N TRP A 539 -5.04 13.89 23.72
CA TRP A 539 -4.23 12.68 23.66
C TRP A 539 -4.24 11.99 25.02
N MET A 540 -3.93 10.70 25.00
CA MET A 540 -3.74 9.89 26.18
C MET A 540 -2.36 9.26 26.12
N ALA A 541 -1.65 9.18 27.24
CA ALA A 541 -0.42 8.42 27.38
C ALA A 541 -0.58 7.36 28.47
N ARG A 542 0.04 6.21 28.26
CA ARG A 542 0.16 5.15 29.26
C ARG A 542 1.63 4.80 29.44
N GLY A 543 2.12 4.75 30.67
CA GLY A 543 3.48 4.35 31.01
C GLY A 543 3.49 3.03 31.78
N GLN A 544 4.62 2.32 31.80
CA GLN A 544 4.82 1.29 32.80
C GLN A 544 5.14 1.95 34.14
N ASP A 545 4.70 1.34 35.24
CA ASP A 545 5.02 1.88 36.55
C ASP A 545 6.48 1.54 36.89
N GLU A 546 7.38 2.54 36.84
CA GLU A 546 8.70 2.41 37.40
C GLU A 546 8.61 2.44 38.94
N GLY A 547 8.48 1.26 39.55
CA GLY A 547 8.91 1.05 40.92
C GLY A 547 8.17 0.01 41.75
N VAL A 548 8.63 -1.25 41.73
CA VAL A 548 9.03 -1.96 42.95
C VAL A 548 10.21 -2.88 42.64
N GLY A 549 11.42 -2.46 43.01
CA GLY A 549 12.49 -3.41 43.26
C GLY A 549 12.08 -4.34 44.41
N THR A 550 11.99 -5.65 44.12
CA THR A 550 11.97 -6.74 45.11
C THR A 550 11.19 -6.48 46.40
N ARG A 551 9.86 -6.34 46.31
CA ARG A 551 8.95 -6.75 47.39
C ARG A 551 7.74 -7.43 46.78
N GLU A 552 7.35 -8.55 47.38
CA GLU A 552 6.28 -9.43 46.92
C GLU A 552 5.00 -8.65 46.64
N PRO A 553 4.23 -9.03 45.60
CA PRO A 553 3.01 -8.31 45.24
C PRO A 553 1.92 -8.61 46.28
N GLU A 554 1.55 -7.61 47.07
CA GLU A 554 0.27 -7.63 47.78
C GLU A 554 -0.87 -7.59 46.75
N ALA A 555 -1.92 -8.37 47.01
CA ALA A 555 -3.04 -8.60 46.11
C ALA A 555 -3.84 -7.31 45.83
N GLY A 556 -3.43 -6.59 44.80
CA GLY A 556 -4.09 -5.45 44.19
C GLY A 556 -3.24 -5.01 43.00
N GLY A 557 -3.59 -5.47 41.80
CA GLY A 557 -2.84 -5.16 40.59
C GLY A 557 -2.67 -3.65 40.44
N HIS A 558 -1.42 -3.18 40.32
CA HIS A 558 -1.14 -1.77 40.06
C HIS A 558 -1.64 -1.42 38.65
N GLU A 559 -2.64 -0.55 38.57
CA GLU A 559 -3.13 -0.04 37.29
C GLU A 559 -2.05 0.80 36.61
N PRO A 560 -1.82 0.65 35.29
CA PRO A 560 -0.86 1.46 34.55
C PRO A 560 -1.25 2.94 34.64
N ARG A 561 -0.27 3.79 34.98
CA ARG A 561 -0.48 5.24 35.03
C ARG A 561 -0.92 5.74 33.65
N THR A 562 -2.06 6.41 33.65
CA THR A 562 -2.67 6.99 32.45
C THR A 562 -2.72 8.51 32.63
N TRP A 563 -2.30 9.23 31.59
CA TRP A 563 -2.38 10.69 31.54
C TRP A 563 -3.21 11.10 30.33
N THR A 564 -4.02 12.14 30.47
CA THR A 564 -4.63 12.84 29.34
C THR A 564 -3.99 14.20 29.18
N PHE A 565 -3.75 14.63 27.95
CA PHE A 565 -3.08 15.91 27.70
C PHE A 565 -3.40 16.48 26.31
N ARG A 566 -3.10 17.77 26.12
CA ARG A 566 -3.08 18.46 24.83
C ARG A 566 -1.74 19.17 24.64
N PRO A 567 -1.07 19.03 23.48
CA PRO A 567 0.09 19.85 23.18
C PRO A 567 -0.30 21.28 22.80
N THR A 568 0.51 22.26 23.20
CA THR A 568 0.46 23.63 22.68
C THR A 568 1.27 23.74 21.38
N GLU A 569 1.13 24.84 20.64
CA GLU A 569 1.90 25.07 19.41
C GLU A 569 3.41 25.22 19.67
N ASP A 570 3.78 25.64 20.88
CA ASP A 570 5.17 25.75 21.34
C ASP A 570 5.72 24.42 21.91
N GLY A 571 4.94 23.33 21.83
CA GLY A 571 5.38 21.98 22.19
C GLY A 571 5.18 21.59 23.66
N GLN A 572 4.65 22.47 24.50
CA GLN A 572 4.33 22.15 25.90
C GLN A 572 3.11 21.23 25.97
N LEU A 573 3.14 20.20 26.84
CA LEU A 573 1.98 19.35 27.07
C LEU A 573 1.22 19.85 28.30
N LEU A 574 -0.09 20.04 28.17
CA LEU A 574 -0.96 20.51 29.24
C LEU A 574 -1.99 19.45 29.60
N GLY A 575 -2.24 19.24 30.89
CA GLY A 575 -3.41 18.52 31.39
C GLY A 575 -4.70 19.36 31.28
N ALA A 576 -5.85 18.77 31.62
CA ALA A 576 -7.13 19.49 31.62
C ALA A 576 -7.19 20.61 32.69
N ASP A 577 -6.33 20.54 33.69
CA ASP A 577 -6.13 21.50 34.78
C ASP A 577 -5.02 22.53 34.48
N ASP A 578 -4.58 22.61 33.22
CA ASP A 578 -3.47 23.44 32.74
C ASP A 578 -2.10 23.13 33.36
N ALA A 579 -1.97 22.01 34.08
CA ALA A 579 -0.69 21.56 34.60
C ALA A 579 0.23 21.11 33.46
N ALA A 580 1.48 21.57 33.48
CA ALA A 580 2.50 21.11 32.55
C ALA A 580 2.81 19.63 32.80
N LEU A 581 2.77 18.83 31.74
CA LEU A 581 3.02 17.40 31.78
C LEU A 581 4.33 17.05 31.08
N GLU A 582 5.13 16.19 31.71
CA GLU A 582 6.26 15.51 31.07
C GLU A 582 5.93 14.02 30.95
N LEU A 583 6.05 13.48 29.73
CA LEU A 583 5.80 12.07 29.46
C LEU A 583 7.06 11.23 29.73
N PRO A 584 6.94 10.08 30.41
CA PRO A 584 8.02 9.11 30.51
C PRO A 584 8.54 8.67 29.12
N PRO A 585 9.84 8.32 28.97
CA PRO A 585 10.41 7.90 27.69
C PRO A 585 9.77 6.63 27.11
N ASP A 586 9.27 5.74 27.96
CA ASP A 586 8.59 4.49 27.62
C ASP A 586 7.07 4.67 27.41
N ALA A 587 6.55 5.89 27.59
CA ALA A 587 5.14 6.15 27.45
C ALA A 587 4.65 5.86 26.02
N VAL A 588 3.47 5.27 25.94
CA VAL A 588 2.77 5.00 24.69
C VAL A 588 1.60 5.96 24.57
N VAL A 589 1.59 6.73 23.49
CA VAL A 589 0.60 7.77 23.22
C VAL A 589 -0.49 7.21 22.29
N THR A 590 -1.75 7.54 22.56
CA THR A 590 -2.93 7.27 21.73
C THR A 590 -3.81 8.52 21.67
N LEU A 591 -4.74 8.58 20.73
CA LEU A 591 -5.79 9.60 20.76
C LEU A 591 -6.80 9.29 21.88
N ALA A 592 -7.23 10.32 22.60
CA ALA A 592 -8.28 10.17 23.60
C ALA A 592 -9.65 9.99 22.93
N HIS A 593 -10.55 9.28 23.60
CA HIS A 593 -11.94 9.11 23.17
C HIS A 593 -12.86 9.01 24.39
N GLY A 594 -14.09 9.50 24.29
CA GLY A 594 -15.05 9.57 25.40
C GLY A 594 -15.38 8.22 26.03
N THR A 595 -15.29 7.12 25.27
CA THR A 595 -15.47 5.76 25.82
C THR A 595 -14.29 5.26 26.67
N LEU A 596 -13.17 5.97 26.67
CA LEU A 596 -11.96 5.64 27.41
C LEU A 596 -11.74 6.55 28.63
N LEU A 597 -12.62 7.54 28.82
CA LEU A 597 -12.52 8.56 29.86
C LEU A 597 -13.76 8.54 30.75
N SER A 598 -13.60 9.00 31.98
CA SER A 598 -14.74 9.28 32.85
C SER A 598 -15.53 10.50 32.36
N GLU A 599 -16.80 10.61 32.77
CA GLU A 599 -17.63 11.77 32.44
C GLU A 599 -17.03 13.09 32.94
N ALA A 600 -16.36 13.06 34.11
CA ALA A 600 -15.68 14.21 34.68
C ALA A 600 -14.48 14.66 33.85
N GLU A 601 -13.65 13.71 33.38
CA GLU A 601 -12.53 14.02 32.47
C GLU A 601 -13.03 14.56 31.14
N VAL A 602 -14.09 13.99 30.58
CA VAL A 602 -14.71 14.49 29.34
C VAL A 602 -15.19 15.93 29.53
N ALA A 603 -15.88 16.24 30.63
CA ALA A 603 -16.36 17.59 30.92
C ALA A 603 -15.18 18.57 31.09
N GLY A 604 -14.14 18.19 31.82
CA GLY A 604 -12.94 19.02 32.00
C GLY A 604 -12.22 19.32 30.68
N TRP A 605 -12.12 18.34 29.78
CA TRP A 605 -11.54 18.58 28.45
C TRP A 605 -12.42 19.45 27.55
N GLN A 606 -13.75 19.30 27.62
CA GLN A 606 -14.68 20.16 26.87
C GLN A 606 -14.59 21.63 27.34
N GLU A 607 -14.49 21.85 28.65
CA GLU A 607 -14.27 23.18 29.24
C GLU A 607 -12.92 23.75 28.82
N HIS A 608 -11.82 23.00 28.99
CA HIS A 608 -10.48 23.42 28.56
C HIS A 608 -10.43 23.82 27.07
N LEU A 609 -11.02 23.02 26.18
CA LEU A 609 -11.04 23.34 24.74
C LEU A 609 -11.85 24.61 24.45
N ALA A 610 -12.95 24.85 25.18
CA ALA A 610 -13.75 26.06 25.04
C ALA A 610 -13.00 27.30 25.56
N ASP A 611 -12.35 27.21 26.72
CA ASP A 611 -11.62 28.32 27.35
C ASP A 611 -10.44 28.80 26.50
N TYR A 612 -9.76 27.86 25.83
CA TYR A 612 -8.67 28.17 24.89
C TYR A 612 -9.15 28.44 23.46
N GLU A 613 -10.47 28.53 23.22
CA GLU A 613 -11.09 28.73 21.90
C GLU A 613 -10.62 27.74 20.82
N ILE A 614 -10.26 26.53 21.24
CA ILE A 614 -9.74 25.48 20.35
C ILE A 614 -10.91 24.81 19.65
N THR A 615 -10.98 24.97 18.33
CA THR A 615 -11.89 24.17 17.49
C THR A 615 -11.27 22.79 17.23
N PRO A 616 -11.84 21.68 17.75
CA PRO A 616 -11.31 20.34 17.54
C PRO A 616 -11.34 19.92 16.07
N LEU A 617 -10.47 18.99 15.68
CA LEU A 617 -10.48 18.50 14.29
C LEU A 617 -11.70 17.64 13.96
N PHE A 618 -12.16 16.89 14.95
CA PHE A 618 -13.33 16.03 14.96
C PHE A 618 -13.77 15.85 16.41
N ASP A 619 -14.99 15.37 16.60
CA ASP A 619 -15.52 15.06 17.92
C ASP A 619 -14.81 13.83 18.50
N GLN A 620 -14.28 13.95 19.72
CA GLN A 620 -13.62 12.85 20.43
C GLN A 620 -14.49 12.30 21.57
N PHE A 621 -15.60 12.96 21.93
CA PHE A 621 -16.22 12.76 23.25
C PHE A 621 -17.72 12.44 23.21
N SER A 622 -18.44 12.71 22.11
CA SER A 622 -19.91 12.50 22.10
C SER A 622 -20.34 11.08 21.78
N ALA A 623 -19.53 10.28 21.09
CA ALA A 623 -19.90 8.90 20.77
C ALA A 623 -19.99 8.04 22.05
N ARG A 624 -20.86 7.03 22.01
CA ARG A 624 -21.11 6.11 23.12
C ARG A 624 -21.06 4.68 22.60
N ALA A 625 -20.52 3.78 23.42
CA ALA A 625 -20.45 2.36 23.07
C ALA A 625 -21.87 1.76 23.04
N PRO A 626 -22.27 1.06 21.96
CA PRO A 626 -23.53 0.33 21.93
C PRO A 626 -23.46 -0.91 22.84
N GLN A 627 -24.62 -1.39 23.28
CA GLN A 627 -24.73 -2.71 23.89
C GLN A 627 -24.74 -3.78 22.79
N VAL A 628 -23.82 -4.74 22.88
CA VAL A 628 -23.65 -5.81 21.88
C VAL A 628 -23.87 -7.17 22.55
N GLY A 629 -24.74 -7.99 21.97
CA GLY A 629 -24.95 -9.37 22.37
C GLY A 629 -23.91 -10.32 21.78
N GLN A 630 -23.71 -11.47 22.41
CA GLN A 630 -22.72 -12.45 21.95
C GLN A 630 -22.98 -12.90 20.51
N GLY A 631 -21.97 -12.80 19.64
CA GLY A 631 -22.07 -13.21 18.23
C GLY A 631 -22.97 -12.33 17.35
N GLN A 632 -23.46 -11.20 17.87
CA GLN A 632 -24.24 -10.22 17.11
C GLN A 632 -23.39 -9.63 15.97
N ARG A 633 -23.94 -9.58 14.75
CA ARG A 633 -23.25 -9.11 13.53
C ARG A 633 -23.79 -7.80 12.95
N GLY A 634 -24.88 -7.28 13.50
CA GLY A 634 -25.47 -6.03 13.06
C GLY A 634 -26.34 -5.37 14.12
N ILE A 635 -26.51 -4.06 13.99
CA ILE A 635 -27.35 -3.21 14.85
C ILE A 635 -28.52 -2.70 14.01
N ASN A 636 -29.74 -2.90 14.49
CA ASN A 636 -30.97 -2.60 13.72
C ASN A 636 -31.97 -1.71 14.46
N ASP A 637 -31.56 -1.05 15.55
CA ASP A 637 -32.40 -0.12 16.33
C ASP A 637 -32.84 1.13 15.53
N GLY A 638 -32.12 1.44 14.44
CA GLY A 638 -32.45 2.47 13.46
C GLY A 638 -33.14 1.98 12.18
N ALA A 639 -33.42 0.67 12.05
CA ALA A 639 -33.99 0.08 10.85
C ALA A 639 -35.52 0.29 10.75
N GLY A 640 -36.07 0.15 9.55
CA GLY A 640 -37.52 0.22 9.30
C GLY A 640 -38.08 1.63 9.13
N ARG A 641 -37.25 2.68 9.19
CA ARG A 641 -37.69 4.08 9.11
C ARG A 641 -37.82 4.53 7.67
N ARG A 642 -38.88 5.28 7.37
CA ARG A 642 -39.13 5.82 6.03
C ARG A 642 -38.45 7.18 5.87
N VAL A 643 -37.63 7.31 4.84
CA VAL A 643 -36.84 8.51 4.58
C VAL A 643 -36.72 8.75 3.07
N VAL A 644 -36.65 10.02 2.66
CA VAL A 644 -36.35 10.38 1.27
C VAL A 644 -34.88 10.04 0.97
N ALA A 645 -34.62 9.30 -0.11
CA ALA A 645 -33.29 8.81 -0.46
C ALA A 645 -32.24 9.93 -0.57
N ARG A 646 -32.60 11.08 -1.15
CA ARG A 646 -31.74 12.27 -1.20
C ARG A 646 -31.26 12.72 0.18
N ASP A 647 -32.17 12.76 1.15
CA ASP A 647 -31.86 13.24 2.50
C ASP A 647 -31.01 12.21 3.24
N LEU A 648 -31.33 10.91 3.10
CA LEU A 648 -30.52 9.82 3.65
C LEU A 648 -29.09 9.86 3.08
N ARG A 649 -28.94 9.99 1.75
CA ARG A 649 -27.65 10.12 1.06
C ARG A 649 -26.88 11.37 1.52
N LYS A 650 -27.56 12.51 1.67
CA LYS A 650 -26.96 13.75 2.17
C LYS A 650 -26.40 13.56 3.58
N ARG A 651 -27.14 12.89 4.47
CA ARG A 651 -26.70 12.59 5.83
C ARG A 651 -25.53 11.60 5.85
N ALA A 652 -25.61 10.52 5.07
CA ALA A 652 -24.54 9.55 4.91
C ALA A 652 -23.23 10.21 4.43
N LYS A 653 -23.31 11.02 3.37
CA LYS A 653 -22.18 11.77 2.82
C LYS A 653 -21.57 12.75 3.83
N ALA A 654 -22.39 13.39 4.67
CA ALA A 654 -21.90 14.27 5.72
C ALA A 654 -21.07 13.54 6.80
N ARG A 655 -21.27 12.22 6.95
CA ARG A 655 -20.50 11.33 7.83
C ARG A 655 -19.36 10.58 7.14
N GLY A 656 -19.13 10.86 5.86
CA GLY A 656 -18.07 10.25 5.06
C GLY A 656 -18.42 8.87 4.49
N TYR A 657 -19.71 8.51 4.44
CA TYR A 657 -20.17 7.32 3.75
C TYR A 657 -20.44 7.63 2.27
N GLU A 658 -20.09 6.69 1.40
CA GLU A 658 -20.36 6.72 -0.03
C GLU A 658 -21.28 5.54 -0.41
N PRO A 659 -22.16 5.70 -1.42
CA PRO A 659 -23.01 4.60 -1.88
C PRO A 659 -22.20 3.50 -2.58
N ASP A 660 -22.55 2.24 -2.32
CA ASP A 660 -22.04 1.08 -3.07
C ASP A 660 -22.74 1.00 -4.45
N SER A 661 -22.31 1.86 -5.37
CA SER A 661 -23.00 2.02 -6.64
C SER A 661 -22.51 1.02 -7.69
N ASN A 662 -23.39 0.13 -8.10
CA ASN A 662 -23.43 -0.28 -9.51
C ASN A 662 -24.10 0.85 -10.34
N ILE A 663 -24.00 0.84 -11.66
CA ILE A 663 -24.37 1.99 -12.53
C ILE A 663 -25.88 2.36 -12.44
N HIS A 664 -26.73 1.52 -11.82
CA HIS A 664 -28.18 1.68 -11.83
C HIS A 664 -28.86 1.65 -10.45
N TRP A 665 -28.34 0.92 -9.47
CA TRP A 665 -29.01 0.68 -8.19
C TRP A 665 -28.00 0.53 -7.05
N TYR A 666 -28.31 1.05 -5.87
CA TYR A 666 -27.48 0.79 -4.68
C TYR A 666 -28.38 0.57 -3.46
N THR A 667 -27.90 -0.28 -2.55
CA THR A 667 -28.63 -0.71 -1.34
C THR A 667 -27.87 -0.46 -0.05
N THR A 668 -26.61 -0.04 -0.16
CA THR A 668 -25.72 0.12 0.99
C THR A 668 -24.93 1.42 0.91
N PHE A 669 -24.58 1.95 2.08
CA PHE A 669 -23.61 3.01 2.26
C PHE A 669 -22.37 2.43 2.93
N LEU A 670 -21.20 2.75 2.39
CA LEU A 670 -19.90 2.22 2.78
C LEU A 670 -19.02 3.32 3.36
N LYS A 671 -18.30 3.02 4.45
CA LYS A 671 -17.22 3.85 4.99
C LYS A 671 -16.03 2.95 5.33
N ASP A 672 -14.95 3.10 4.57
CA ASP A 672 -13.75 2.29 4.69
C ASP A 672 -12.80 2.79 5.78
N PHE A 673 -12.30 1.82 6.56
CA PHE A 673 -11.22 1.92 7.54
C PHE A 673 -10.05 1.03 7.08
N PRO A 674 -9.30 1.47 6.04
CA PRO A 674 -8.28 0.66 5.40
C PRO A 674 -7.20 0.14 6.36
N VAL A 675 -6.84 0.89 7.41
CA VAL A 675 -5.80 0.46 8.37
C VAL A 675 -6.26 -0.74 9.18
N ALA A 676 -7.57 -0.85 9.46
CA ALA A 676 -8.15 -2.03 10.11
C ALA A 676 -8.55 -3.14 9.12
N GLY A 677 -8.55 -2.86 7.80
CA GLY A 677 -9.14 -3.75 6.82
C GLY A 677 -10.65 -3.94 6.99
N LEU A 678 -11.33 -2.94 7.57
CA LEU A 678 -12.76 -2.98 7.89
C LEU A 678 -13.56 -1.97 7.06
N CYS A 679 -14.81 -2.29 6.77
CA CYS A 679 -15.79 -1.39 6.17
C CYS A 679 -17.03 -1.32 7.05
N SER A 680 -17.49 -0.11 7.34
CA SER A 680 -18.80 0.12 7.96
C SER A 680 -19.87 0.16 6.88
N VAL A 681 -20.89 -0.67 7.01
CA VAL A 681 -21.96 -0.86 6.03
C VAL A 681 -23.30 -0.52 6.67
N ILE A 682 -24.02 0.41 6.06
CA ILE A 682 -25.39 0.76 6.44
C ILE A 682 -26.32 0.37 5.30
N ASP A 683 -27.19 -0.61 5.55
CA ASP A 683 -28.17 -1.10 4.57
C ASP A 683 -29.40 -0.19 4.49
N PHE A 684 -30.10 -0.23 3.36
CA PHE A 684 -31.44 0.35 3.19
C PHE A 684 -32.19 -0.33 2.03
N GLY A 685 -33.48 -0.02 1.85
CA GLY A 685 -34.38 -0.66 0.88
C GLY A 685 -34.04 -0.45 -0.60
N GLY A 686 -32.91 0.18 -0.90
CA GLY A 686 -32.39 0.40 -2.24
C GLY A 686 -33.04 1.55 -3.01
N VAL A 687 -32.28 2.16 -3.90
CA VAL A 687 -32.74 3.25 -4.76
C VAL A 687 -32.02 3.26 -6.10
N ASP A 688 -32.74 3.67 -7.13
CA ASP A 688 -32.16 3.92 -8.45
C ASP A 688 -31.28 5.19 -8.39
N VAL A 689 -30.09 5.14 -9.00
CA VAL A 689 -29.10 6.23 -8.95
C VAL A 689 -29.66 7.57 -9.46
N TRP A 690 -30.68 7.53 -10.32
CA TRP A 690 -31.33 8.71 -10.92
C TRP A 690 -32.57 9.18 -10.15
N SER A 691 -33.03 8.42 -9.14
CA SER A 691 -34.29 8.67 -8.42
C SER A 691 -34.05 9.23 -7.02
N GLU A 692 -33.71 10.52 -6.91
CA GLU A 692 -33.35 11.14 -5.63
C GLU A 692 -34.54 11.30 -4.66
N ASP A 693 -35.77 11.45 -5.17
CA ASP A 693 -36.96 11.74 -4.34
C ASP A 693 -37.72 10.48 -3.87
N GLN A 694 -37.20 9.28 -4.15
CA GLN A 694 -37.82 8.03 -3.71
C GLN A 694 -37.79 7.90 -2.19
N VAL A 695 -38.89 7.44 -1.60
CA VAL A 695 -38.93 7.07 -0.17
C VAL A 695 -38.43 5.64 -0.01
N VAL A 696 -37.39 5.47 0.81
CA VAL A 696 -36.76 4.19 1.13
C VAL A 696 -36.90 3.88 2.61
N THR A 697 -36.62 2.63 2.97
CA THR A 697 -36.64 2.15 4.35
C THR A 697 -35.20 1.93 4.84
N THR A 698 -34.83 2.45 6.01
CA THR A 698 -33.51 2.23 6.61
C THR A 698 -33.31 0.78 7.02
N GLY A 699 -32.07 0.28 6.94
CA GLY A 699 -31.65 -1.06 7.33
C GLY A 699 -30.64 -1.05 8.49
N PRO A 700 -30.03 -2.21 8.79
CA PRO A 700 -29.04 -2.33 9.86
C PRO A 700 -27.67 -1.70 9.52
N LEU A 701 -26.91 -1.44 10.58
CA LEU A 701 -25.47 -1.22 10.56
C LEU A 701 -24.74 -2.56 10.74
N SER A 702 -23.68 -2.79 9.98
CA SER A 702 -22.72 -3.89 10.18
C SER A 702 -21.28 -3.45 9.94
N LEU A 703 -20.32 -4.21 10.47
CA LEU A 703 -18.90 -4.07 10.17
C LEU A 703 -18.45 -5.29 9.38
N VAL A 704 -17.75 -5.06 8.26
CA VAL A 704 -17.36 -6.10 7.30
C VAL A 704 -15.85 -6.13 7.15
N ALA A 705 -15.25 -7.33 7.21
CA ALA A 705 -13.87 -7.59 6.81
C ALA A 705 -13.89 -8.31 5.45
N GLY A 706 -13.40 -7.65 4.40
CA GLY A 706 -13.56 -8.13 3.02
C GLY A 706 -15.04 -8.15 2.60
N GLN A 707 -15.61 -9.33 2.41
CA GLN A 707 -17.04 -9.53 2.06
C GLN A 707 -17.87 -10.08 3.24
N ARG A 708 -17.27 -10.27 4.42
CA ARG A 708 -17.92 -10.95 5.55
C ARG A 708 -18.21 -10.02 6.72
N ALA A 709 -19.48 -9.94 7.12
CA ALA A 709 -19.85 -9.26 8.36
C ALA A 709 -19.21 -9.95 9.57
N MET A 710 -18.52 -9.21 10.43
CA MET A 710 -17.85 -9.73 11.61
C MET A 710 -18.74 -9.65 12.87
N PRO A 711 -18.50 -10.49 13.90
CA PRO A 711 -19.10 -10.28 15.22
C PRO A 711 -18.69 -8.92 15.78
N LEU A 712 -19.65 -8.12 16.23
CA LEU A 712 -19.41 -6.74 16.69
C LEU A 712 -18.58 -6.69 17.98
N GLU A 713 -18.58 -7.75 18.78
CA GLU A 713 -17.71 -7.91 19.97
C GLU A 713 -16.21 -7.99 19.63
N GLN A 714 -15.87 -8.31 18.37
CA GLN A 714 -14.49 -8.39 17.89
C GLN A 714 -14.03 -7.07 17.24
N ALA A 715 -14.92 -6.09 17.08
CA ALA A 715 -14.58 -4.81 16.49
C ALA A 715 -13.83 -3.93 17.50
N PRO A 716 -12.91 -3.05 17.05
CA PRO A 716 -12.33 -2.03 17.91
C PRO A 716 -13.44 -1.21 18.60
N PRO A 717 -13.44 -1.09 19.95
CA PRO A 717 -14.58 -0.49 20.67
C PRO A 717 -14.87 0.96 20.28
N VAL A 718 -13.84 1.76 20.04
CA VAL A 718 -13.98 3.16 19.62
C VAL A 718 -14.55 3.23 18.21
N LEU A 719 -14.04 2.42 17.27
CA LEU A 719 -14.58 2.30 15.90
C LEU A 719 -16.08 1.97 15.93
N LEU A 720 -16.48 1.00 16.74
CA LEU A 720 -17.89 0.61 16.85
C LEU A 720 -18.75 1.76 17.42
N ALA A 721 -18.28 2.45 18.45
CA ALA A 721 -18.98 3.62 19.02
C ALA A 721 -19.17 4.73 17.99
N GLU A 722 -18.13 5.03 17.20
CA GLU A 722 -18.15 6.02 16.13
C GLU A 722 -19.09 5.62 14.98
N CYS A 723 -19.01 4.38 14.51
CA CYS A 723 -19.93 3.87 13.47
C CYS A 723 -21.38 3.85 13.96
N TYR A 724 -21.62 3.54 15.23
CA TYR A 724 -22.95 3.57 15.83
C TYR A 724 -23.50 5.00 15.94
N ALA A 725 -22.67 5.97 16.36
CA ALA A 725 -23.04 7.37 16.40
C ALA A 725 -23.35 7.93 14.99
N ASP A 726 -22.54 7.56 13.99
CA ASP A 726 -22.81 7.89 12.59
C ASP A 726 -24.11 7.26 12.10
N TYR A 727 -24.36 5.98 12.40
CA TYR A 727 -25.58 5.28 12.01
C TYR A 727 -26.82 6.01 12.53
N HIS A 728 -26.86 6.37 13.82
CA HIS A 728 -27.97 7.15 14.40
C HIS A 728 -28.13 8.51 13.73
N ALA A 729 -27.03 9.24 13.50
CA ALA A 729 -27.11 10.53 12.80
C ALA A 729 -27.63 10.41 11.36
N ILE A 730 -27.46 9.25 10.73
CA ILE A 730 -27.91 8.97 9.36
C ILE A 730 -29.37 8.52 9.33
N VAL A 731 -29.80 7.64 10.23
CA VAL A 731 -31.14 7.03 10.21
C VAL A 731 -32.17 7.76 11.07
N ASP A 732 -31.74 8.54 12.06
CA ASP A 732 -32.57 9.24 13.04
C ASP A 732 -31.99 10.61 13.45
N PRO A 733 -32.08 11.65 12.59
CA PRO A 733 -31.55 12.95 12.95
C PRO A 733 -32.35 13.56 14.13
N PRO A 734 -31.68 14.26 15.07
CA PRO A 734 -32.40 15.06 16.06
C PRO A 734 -33.30 16.09 15.37
N SER A 735 -34.48 16.32 15.95
CA SER A 735 -35.56 17.15 15.42
C SER A 735 -35.19 18.62 15.24
#